data_AF-A0A942S2A9-F1
#
_entry.id   AF-A0A942S2A9-F1
#
_cell.length_a   1.000
_cell.length_b   1.000
_cell.length_c   1.000
_cell.angle_alpha   90.00
_cell.angle_beta   90.00
_cell.angle_gamma   90.00
#
_symmetry.space_group_name_H-M   'P 1'
#
loop_
_entity.id
_entity.type
_entity.pdbx_description
1 polymer ?
#
loop_
_entity_poly.entity_id
_entity_poly.type
_entity_poly.pdbx_seq_one_letter_code
_entity_poly.pdbx_strand_id
1 'polypeptide(L)'
;MSMNKNPNRDIPGYRQLKRLRTALGIAQGSRLLSRLLQELESTVSHDQTKRVTYMTELFTRIHREMFSDWREQITVNHRPGTMLEKEKRKRFRIAIERLVLDGDSNQDSAIFDNNGFVMQCDDIAARLASFYQELRVIRPYSFGNRITLDLFITALGNLPAFKAVYEQGIDFRRLAHADAIALHDPDSNHAAITQAFSNALDPTRTHSLVNKANGYGKWPENKRFLQGIPFLSHTTADGIDCLVTVNGGLVPLDSIQVDQFITGQHFADNSLSVSEHVIGYLPGTEELRAPGKTEIDAIPVREDGVAPLFCLDINMLTSLRPPSHAELLDLIRQFAGEQAKVFVLADNPALKHKMLAATHGESRLQRTIEIAYKRLGKINLALQTALRNIFNGKTAIDKPKLFMCMGGAGAGKTAVEEIARSQCGDNFVVASLDEFRKLSDLYCLLTAANHHSDDYVYVEPFANRLRDLVADHARQNRINLLYDGTGIPYQPRYSTVISQFQSAGFHTQITAVDAFLVKPAGREEELSRAGVIGSVKSRYEATGRALPWVVTIDKHIRSPQAFLLALQDTALAKLSLFANDGERDQHYLVAESFLMYDEDIEHLHEQQIARTLAPHFKTIMSRHHDSVLKNMAQHYDGALKALIERNPALSEDNVGYLVYRGSEHNRVLAIYNVRRMVDFVQKRQLNPNASGEDGLLHKPWALGFHVDPQAKQAWITRLQGTVE
;
A
#
# COMPACT_ATOMS: atom_id res chain seq x y z
N MET A 1 -2.21 -45.72 -11.57
CA MET A 1 -2.17 -44.53 -12.46
C MET A 1 -3.45 -43.71 -12.26
N SER A 2 -3.34 -42.37 -12.21
CA SER A 2 -4.43 -41.35 -12.21
C SER A 2 -5.22 -41.04 -10.92
N MET A 3 -4.57 -40.60 -9.84
CA MET A 3 -5.23 -39.87 -8.73
C MET A 3 -4.75 -38.41 -8.53
N ASN A 4 -3.84 -37.89 -9.38
CA ASN A 4 -3.40 -36.48 -9.32
C ASN A 4 -4.08 -35.57 -10.36
N LYS A 5 -5.22 -36.00 -10.91
CA LYS A 5 -6.08 -35.06 -11.63
C LYS A 5 -6.73 -34.18 -10.57
N ASN A 6 -6.58 -32.87 -10.75
CA ASN A 6 -7.22 -31.91 -9.88
C ASN A 6 -8.72 -32.25 -9.84
N PRO A 7 -9.32 -32.58 -8.69
CA PRO A 7 -10.76 -32.80 -8.64
C PRO A 7 -11.41 -31.55 -9.21
N ASN A 8 -12.36 -31.71 -10.12
CA ASN A 8 -13.15 -30.59 -10.65
C ASN A 8 -12.40 -29.64 -11.59
N ARG A 9 -11.52 -30.15 -12.50
CA ARG A 9 -11.00 -29.34 -13.64
C ARG A 9 -12.09 -28.83 -14.58
N ASP A 10 -13.25 -29.49 -14.57
CA ASP A 10 -14.35 -29.26 -15.52
C ASP A 10 -15.42 -28.30 -14.98
N ILE A 11 -15.14 -27.61 -13.85
CA ILE A 11 -16.03 -26.56 -13.36
C ILE A 11 -15.95 -25.33 -14.27
N PRO A 12 -17.08 -24.63 -14.47
CA PRO A 12 -17.08 -23.29 -15.04
C PRO A 12 -16.06 -22.39 -14.35
N GLY A 13 -15.38 -21.54 -15.13
CA GLY A 13 -14.44 -20.58 -14.59
C GLY A 13 -13.12 -21.15 -14.05
N TYR A 14 -12.85 -22.47 -14.14
CA TYR A 14 -11.60 -23.08 -13.66
C TYR A 14 -10.33 -22.36 -14.17
N ARG A 15 -10.35 -21.90 -15.43
CA ARG A 15 -9.25 -21.11 -16.03
C ARG A 15 -9.01 -19.80 -15.28
N GLN A 16 -10.07 -19.07 -14.93
CA GLN A 16 -9.95 -17.80 -14.21
C GLN A 16 -9.55 -18.03 -12.75
N LEU A 17 -10.11 -19.04 -12.09
CA LEU A 17 -9.70 -19.42 -10.73
C LEU A 17 -8.22 -19.83 -10.68
N LYS A 18 -7.74 -20.59 -11.68
CA LYS A 18 -6.31 -20.90 -11.82
C LYS A 18 -5.46 -19.62 -11.96
N ARG A 19 -5.92 -18.63 -12.73
CA ARG A 19 -5.23 -17.32 -12.85
C ARG A 19 -5.21 -16.56 -11.53
N LEU A 20 -6.32 -16.54 -10.79
CA LEU A 20 -6.40 -15.92 -9.47
C LEU A 20 -5.44 -16.58 -8.48
N ARG A 21 -5.42 -17.92 -8.41
CA ARG A 21 -4.44 -18.67 -7.61
C ARG A 21 -3.00 -18.30 -7.95
N THR A 22 -2.68 -18.22 -9.24
CA THR A 22 -1.33 -17.85 -9.69
C THR A 22 -1.00 -16.40 -9.33
N ALA A 23 -1.94 -15.46 -9.51
CA ALA A 23 -1.73 -14.06 -9.15
C ALA A 23 -1.50 -13.87 -7.64
N LEU A 24 -2.31 -14.53 -6.81
CA LEU A 24 -2.11 -14.57 -5.34
C LEU A 24 -0.76 -15.19 -4.99
N GLY A 25 -0.41 -16.32 -5.63
CA GLY A 25 0.89 -16.99 -5.45
C GLY A 25 2.09 -16.11 -5.77
N ILE A 26 2.06 -15.36 -6.88
CA ILE A 26 3.11 -14.41 -7.25
C ILE A 26 3.20 -13.27 -6.21
N ALA A 27 2.05 -12.72 -5.79
CA ALA A 27 2.01 -11.64 -4.81
C ALA A 27 2.60 -12.08 -3.45
N GLN A 28 2.23 -13.27 -2.96
CA GLN A 28 2.80 -13.84 -1.74
C GLN A 28 4.27 -14.22 -1.92
N GLY A 29 4.66 -14.78 -3.07
CA GLY A 29 6.04 -15.15 -3.39
C GLY A 29 6.98 -13.95 -3.37
N SER A 30 6.56 -12.81 -3.91
CA SER A 30 7.34 -11.56 -3.89
C SER A 30 7.64 -11.09 -2.48
N ARG A 31 6.67 -11.21 -1.56
CA ARG A 31 6.84 -10.89 -0.13
C ARG A 31 7.69 -11.93 0.58
N LEU A 32 7.46 -13.21 0.29
CA LEU A 32 8.21 -14.31 0.88
C LEU A 32 9.69 -14.21 0.52
N LEU A 33 10.03 -13.91 -0.74
CA LEU A 33 11.42 -13.76 -1.16
C LEU A 33 12.16 -12.70 -0.33
N SER A 34 11.57 -11.52 -0.14
CA SER A 34 12.18 -10.45 0.68
C SER A 34 12.43 -10.89 2.13
N ARG A 35 11.52 -11.66 2.72
CA ARG A 35 11.68 -12.19 4.09
C ARG A 35 12.69 -13.32 4.15
N LEU A 36 12.66 -14.25 3.20
CA LEU A 36 13.65 -15.33 3.14
C LEU A 36 15.05 -14.74 3.10
N LEU A 37 15.31 -13.72 2.26
CA LEU A 37 16.58 -13.02 2.16
C LEU A 37 17.08 -12.45 3.49
N GLN A 38 16.18 -11.93 4.33
CA GLN A 38 16.52 -11.43 5.67
C GLN A 38 16.87 -12.57 6.65
N GLU A 39 16.31 -13.76 6.43
CA GLU A 39 16.54 -14.95 7.28
C GLU A 39 17.80 -15.75 6.87
N LEU A 40 18.36 -15.53 5.67
CA LEU A 40 19.41 -16.38 5.11
C LEU A 40 20.74 -16.34 5.88
N GLU A 41 21.04 -15.29 6.64
CA GLU A 41 22.26 -15.19 7.46
C GLU A 41 22.36 -16.32 8.49
N SER A 42 21.22 -16.90 8.92
CA SER A 42 21.18 -18.00 9.87
C SER A 42 21.60 -19.37 9.29
N THR A 43 21.80 -19.47 7.96
CA THR A 43 22.01 -20.76 7.26
C THR A 43 23.48 -21.11 6.98
N VAL A 44 24.40 -20.31 7.52
CA VAL A 44 25.87 -20.41 7.28
C VAL A 44 26.47 -21.65 7.95
N SER A 45 25.90 -22.15 9.06
CA SER A 45 26.45 -23.25 9.87
C SER A 45 25.89 -24.65 9.56
N HIS A 46 25.24 -24.83 8.42
CA HIS A 46 24.61 -26.11 8.05
C HIS A 46 25.58 -27.07 7.35
N ASP A 47 25.84 -28.22 7.99
CA ASP A 47 26.47 -29.41 7.42
C ASP A 47 25.57 -30.13 6.37
N GLN A 48 26.05 -31.22 5.76
CA GLN A 48 25.32 -31.98 4.73
C GLN A 48 23.89 -32.36 5.14
N THR A 49 23.70 -32.95 6.34
CA THR A 49 22.37 -33.42 6.78
C THR A 49 21.42 -32.25 7.04
N LYS A 50 21.94 -31.19 7.67
CA LYS A 50 21.19 -29.95 7.89
C LYS A 50 20.84 -29.26 6.57
N ARG A 51 21.71 -29.31 5.56
CA ARG A 51 21.48 -28.70 4.23
C ARG A 51 20.34 -29.39 3.50
N VAL A 52 20.32 -30.73 3.44
CA VAL A 52 19.22 -31.51 2.83
C VAL A 52 17.90 -31.25 3.55
N THR A 53 17.91 -31.24 4.89
CA THR A 53 16.73 -30.96 5.71
C THR A 53 16.20 -29.56 5.46
N TYR A 54 17.09 -28.56 5.49
CA TYR A 54 16.75 -27.16 5.22
C TYR A 54 16.14 -26.98 3.82
N MET A 55 16.74 -27.55 2.76
CA MET A 55 16.22 -27.41 1.40
C MET A 55 14.83 -28.07 1.24
N THR A 56 14.62 -29.22 1.89
CA THR A 56 13.32 -29.91 1.94
C THR A 56 12.26 -29.05 2.62
N GLU A 57 12.60 -28.46 3.77
CA GLU A 57 11.72 -27.56 4.51
C GLU A 57 11.46 -26.25 3.76
N LEU A 58 12.48 -25.68 3.12
CA LEU A 58 12.38 -24.47 2.33
C LEU A 58 11.39 -24.64 1.17
N PHE A 59 11.52 -25.71 0.39
CA PHE A 59 10.60 -25.99 -0.73
C PHE A 59 9.15 -26.13 -0.23
N THR A 60 8.97 -26.85 0.88
CA THR A 60 7.66 -27.05 1.52
C THR A 60 7.08 -25.75 2.06
N ARG A 61 7.89 -24.93 2.72
CA ARG A 61 7.52 -23.61 3.25
C ARG A 61 7.13 -22.67 2.13
N ILE A 62 7.90 -22.63 1.03
CA ILE A 62 7.59 -21.84 -0.16
C ILE A 62 6.19 -22.16 -0.67
N HIS A 63 5.89 -23.43 -0.92
CA HIS A 63 4.55 -23.79 -1.40
C HIS A 63 3.46 -23.46 -0.37
N ARG A 64 3.71 -23.73 0.92
CA ARG A 64 2.74 -23.46 1.98
C ARG A 64 2.36 -21.99 2.07
N GLU A 65 3.35 -21.10 2.01
CA GLU A 65 3.15 -19.66 2.18
C GLU A 65 2.68 -18.97 0.90
N MET A 66 3.14 -19.39 -0.28
CA MET A 66 2.66 -18.82 -1.54
C MET A 66 1.18 -19.09 -1.78
N PHE A 67 0.69 -20.27 -1.36
CA PHE A 67 -0.67 -20.71 -1.65
C PHE A 67 -1.57 -20.77 -0.42
N SER A 68 -1.22 -20.07 0.66
CA SER A 68 -2.00 -20.05 1.91
C SER A 68 -3.45 -19.60 1.68
N ASP A 69 -3.66 -18.64 0.77
CA ASP A 69 -4.97 -18.09 0.40
C ASP A 69 -5.86 -19.10 -0.37
N TRP A 70 -5.30 -20.24 -0.81
CA TRP A 70 -5.99 -21.22 -1.68
C TRP A 70 -6.31 -22.56 -1.00
N ARG A 71 -6.16 -22.65 0.34
CA ARG A 71 -6.18 -23.93 1.08
C ARG A 71 -7.53 -24.66 1.18
N GLU A 72 -8.66 -23.95 1.10
CA GLU A 72 -10.03 -24.50 1.26
C GLU A 72 -10.83 -24.50 -0.06
N GLN A 73 -10.15 -24.49 -1.19
CA GLN A 73 -10.80 -24.38 -2.50
C GLN A 73 -11.28 -25.74 -2.99
N ILE A 74 -12.46 -25.83 -3.60
CA ILE A 74 -12.97 -27.08 -4.18
C ILE A 74 -12.10 -27.60 -5.35
N THR A 75 -11.24 -26.72 -5.87
CA THR A 75 -10.25 -26.99 -6.92
C THR A 75 -8.91 -27.48 -6.38
N VAL A 76 -8.84 -27.94 -5.13
CA VAL A 76 -7.64 -28.56 -4.56
C VAL A 76 -7.98 -29.83 -3.79
N ASN A 77 -7.03 -30.76 -3.75
CA ASN A 77 -7.13 -32.04 -3.03
C ASN A 77 -6.14 -32.15 -1.86
N HIS A 78 -5.38 -31.11 -1.56
CA HIS A 78 -4.42 -31.09 -0.45
C HIS A 78 -4.22 -29.69 0.11
N ARG A 79 -3.80 -29.64 1.39
CA ARG A 79 -3.33 -28.40 2.00
C ARG A 79 -2.01 -27.93 1.36
N PRO A 80 -1.78 -26.62 1.19
CA PRO A 80 -0.51 -26.10 0.72
C PRO A 80 0.69 -26.64 1.51
N GLY A 81 1.71 -27.13 0.81
CA GLY A 81 2.92 -27.71 1.41
C GLY A 81 2.82 -29.21 1.67
N THR A 82 1.63 -29.81 1.62
CA THR A 82 1.46 -31.25 1.82
C THR A 82 1.65 -32.02 0.51
N MET A 83 2.66 -32.89 0.47
CA MET A 83 2.88 -33.82 -0.63
C MET A 83 2.07 -35.10 -0.40
N LEU A 84 1.03 -35.36 -1.20
CA LEU A 84 0.11 -36.49 -0.99
C LEU A 84 0.75 -37.86 -1.30
N GLU A 85 1.38 -37.98 -2.47
CA GLU A 85 1.81 -39.27 -3.02
C GLU A 85 3.15 -39.73 -2.42
N LYS A 86 3.15 -40.91 -1.78
CA LYS A 86 4.35 -41.51 -1.17
C LYS A 86 5.53 -41.61 -2.14
N GLU A 87 5.27 -42.05 -3.38
CA GLU A 87 6.31 -42.21 -4.41
C GLU A 87 6.89 -40.86 -4.85
N LYS A 88 6.05 -39.84 -5.05
CA LYS A 88 6.54 -38.49 -5.36
C LYS A 88 7.34 -37.90 -4.21
N ARG A 89 6.91 -38.11 -2.95
CA ARG A 89 7.68 -37.71 -1.76
C ARG A 89 9.05 -38.38 -1.69
N LYS A 90 9.13 -39.67 -2.04
CA LYS A 90 10.40 -40.41 -2.08
C LYS A 90 11.32 -39.84 -3.16
N ARG A 91 10.81 -39.70 -4.38
CA ARG A 91 11.57 -39.12 -5.51
C ARG A 91 12.01 -37.69 -5.25
N PHE A 92 11.15 -36.86 -4.67
CA PHE A 92 11.49 -35.48 -4.27
C PHE A 92 12.65 -35.44 -3.29
N ARG A 93 12.64 -36.29 -2.25
CA ARG A 93 13.74 -36.35 -1.28
C ARG A 93 15.07 -36.75 -1.93
N ILE A 94 15.04 -37.75 -2.81
CA ILE A 94 16.22 -38.18 -3.58
C ILE A 94 16.74 -37.04 -4.46
N ALA A 95 15.86 -36.28 -5.13
CA ALA A 95 16.26 -35.15 -5.95
C ALA A 95 16.90 -34.01 -5.12
N ILE A 96 16.41 -33.74 -3.90
CA ILE A 96 17.01 -32.75 -2.99
C ILE A 96 18.35 -33.25 -2.44
N GLU A 97 18.43 -34.52 -2.05
CA GLU A 97 19.63 -35.18 -1.56
C GLU A 97 20.76 -35.09 -2.60
N ARG A 98 20.45 -35.30 -3.88
CA ARG A 98 21.39 -35.19 -4.99
C ARG A 98 22.07 -33.83 -5.16
N LEU A 99 21.55 -32.78 -4.55
CA LEU A 99 22.19 -31.46 -4.53
C LEU A 99 23.38 -31.39 -3.57
N VAL A 100 23.53 -32.33 -2.65
CA VAL A 100 24.65 -32.38 -1.69
C VAL A 100 25.48 -33.61 -1.97
N LEU A 101 26.79 -33.45 -2.07
CA LEU A 101 27.73 -34.53 -2.36
C LEU A 101 27.57 -35.65 -1.34
N ASP A 102 27.59 -36.90 -1.80
CA ASP A 102 27.58 -38.11 -0.99
C ASP A 102 28.58 -39.12 -1.58
N GLY A 103 29.86 -38.93 -1.22
CA GLY A 103 30.98 -39.64 -1.84
C GLY A 103 31.04 -39.40 -3.35
N ASP A 104 31.31 -40.46 -4.13
CA ASP A 104 31.37 -40.41 -5.60
C ASP A 104 30.01 -40.68 -6.26
N SER A 105 28.95 -40.90 -5.49
CA SER A 105 27.67 -41.44 -6.00
C SER A 105 26.83 -40.44 -6.81
N ASN A 106 27.05 -39.15 -6.61
CA ASN A 106 26.30 -38.04 -7.22
C ASN A 106 27.19 -36.84 -7.57
N GLN A 107 28.47 -37.10 -7.86
CA GLN A 107 29.47 -36.08 -8.17
C GLN A 107 29.11 -35.24 -9.41
N ASP A 108 28.25 -35.74 -10.29
CA ASP A 108 27.74 -35.08 -11.50
C ASP A 108 26.49 -34.21 -11.26
N SER A 109 25.84 -34.30 -10.08
CA SER A 109 24.65 -33.51 -9.75
C SER A 109 24.82 -32.57 -8.55
N ALA A 110 25.75 -32.88 -7.64
CA ALA A 110 25.93 -32.14 -6.39
C ALA A 110 26.35 -30.68 -6.64
N ILE A 111 25.80 -29.77 -5.83
CA ILE A 111 26.19 -28.34 -5.81
C ILE A 111 26.78 -27.93 -4.45
N PHE A 112 26.51 -28.72 -3.40
CA PHE A 112 27.12 -28.57 -2.08
C PHE A 112 28.08 -29.74 -1.81
N ASP A 113 29.15 -29.51 -1.07
CA ASP A 113 30.04 -30.56 -0.55
C ASP A 113 29.49 -31.21 0.74
N ASN A 114 30.21 -32.20 1.29
CA ASN A 114 29.83 -32.91 2.52
C ASN A 114 29.80 -32.00 3.77
N ASN A 115 30.43 -30.82 3.71
CA ASN A 115 30.42 -29.83 4.78
C ASN A 115 29.32 -28.78 4.57
N GLY A 116 28.56 -28.87 3.47
CA GLY A 116 27.49 -27.96 3.12
C GLY A 116 27.96 -26.65 2.48
N PHE A 117 29.22 -26.55 2.05
CA PHE A 117 29.74 -25.44 1.24
C PHE A 117 29.34 -25.62 -0.22
N VAL A 118 29.16 -24.51 -0.94
CA VAL A 118 28.89 -24.58 -2.38
C VAL A 118 30.18 -24.90 -3.12
N MET A 119 30.10 -25.81 -4.10
CA MET A 119 31.21 -26.18 -4.96
C MET A 119 31.30 -25.26 -6.18
N GLN A 120 32.51 -24.86 -6.54
CA GLN A 120 32.78 -24.23 -7.84
C GLN A 120 32.81 -25.32 -8.90
N CYS A 121 31.90 -25.25 -9.87
CA CYS A 121 31.73 -26.24 -10.92
C CYS A 121 31.57 -25.55 -12.27
N ASP A 122 32.34 -25.95 -13.27
CA ASP A 122 32.25 -25.40 -14.64
C ASP A 122 30.88 -25.70 -15.30
N ASP A 123 30.21 -26.76 -14.83
CA ASP A 123 28.93 -27.27 -15.31
C ASP A 123 27.74 -26.91 -14.38
N ILE A 124 27.87 -25.90 -13.51
CA ILE A 124 26.82 -25.51 -12.55
C ILE A 124 25.44 -25.32 -13.21
N ALA A 125 25.39 -24.75 -14.41
CA ALA A 125 24.15 -24.56 -15.16
C ALA A 125 23.49 -25.91 -15.53
N ALA A 126 24.28 -26.91 -15.90
CA ALA A 126 23.80 -28.25 -16.24
C ALA A 126 23.29 -29.00 -15.00
N ARG A 127 23.97 -28.85 -13.86
CA ARG A 127 23.53 -29.42 -12.57
C ARG A 127 22.18 -28.85 -12.14
N LEU A 128 22.03 -27.53 -12.20
CA LEU A 128 20.75 -26.85 -11.93
C LEU A 128 19.66 -27.27 -12.92
N ALA A 129 19.99 -27.41 -14.20
CA ALA A 129 19.07 -27.88 -15.23
C ALA A 129 18.56 -29.30 -14.97
N SER A 130 19.46 -30.23 -14.59
CA SER A 130 19.12 -31.61 -14.22
C SER A 130 18.14 -31.64 -13.06
N PHE A 131 18.45 -30.90 -11.98
CA PHE A 131 17.57 -30.81 -10.81
C PHE A 131 16.20 -30.19 -11.17
N TYR A 132 16.21 -29.09 -11.92
CA TYR A 132 14.98 -28.40 -12.35
C TYR A 132 14.10 -29.33 -13.20
N GLN A 133 14.68 -30.02 -14.18
CA GLN A 133 13.99 -30.99 -15.02
C GLN A 133 13.41 -32.14 -14.20
N GLU A 134 14.17 -32.69 -13.24
CA GLU A 134 13.71 -33.76 -12.37
C GLU A 134 12.48 -33.33 -11.55
N LEU A 135 12.51 -32.15 -10.90
CA LEU A 135 11.38 -31.67 -10.11
C LEU A 135 10.15 -31.31 -10.95
N ARG A 136 10.34 -30.86 -12.20
CA ARG A 136 9.23 -30.65 -13.16
C ARG A 136 8.49 -31.94 -13.49
N VAL A 137 9.17 -33.08 -13.48
CA VAL A 137 8.57 -34.40 -13.71
C VAL A 137 7.93 -34.93 -12.43
N ILE A 138 8.60 -34.79 -11.28
CA ILE A 138 8.09 -35.29 -10.00
C ILE A 138 6.77 -34.62 -9.63
N ARG A 139 6.68 -33.29 -9.76
CA ARG A 139 5.49 -32.47 -9.41
C ARG A 139 4.91 -32.89 -8.06
N PRO A 140 5.64 -32.62 -6.96
CA PRO A 140 5.27 -33.11 -5.62
C PRO A 140 3.88 -32.67 -5.13
N TYR A 141 3.32 -31.61 -5.70
CA TYR A 141 1.99 -31.06 -5.39
C TYR A 141 1.02 -31.25 -6.57
N SER A 142 -0.29 -31.13 -6.34
CA SER A 142 -1.30 -31.19 -7.43
C SER A 142 -1.43 -29.85 -8.18
N PHE A 143 -1.05 -28.74 -7.53
CA PHE A 143 -1.01 -27.39 -8.09
C PHE A 143 0.28 -26.66 -7.70
N GLY A 144 0.50 -25.45 -8.25
CA GLY A 144 1.55 -24.54 -7.77
C GLY A 144 3.02 -24.92 -8.05
N ASN A 145 3.32 -26.19 -8.39
CA ASN A 145 4.68 -26.71 -8.50
C ASN A 145 5.68 -25.81 -9.25
N ARG A 146 5.30 -25.24 -10.39
CA ARG A 146 6.26 -24.52 -11.23
C ARG A 146 6.75 -23.25 -10.55
N ILE A 147 5.84 -22.38 -10.15
CA ILE A 147 6.24 -21.12 -9.49
C ILE A 147 6.88 -21.35 -8.12
N THR A 148 6.53 -22.44 -7.42
CA THR A 148 7.26 -22.91 -6.23
C THR A 148 8.70 -23.26 -6.56
N LEU A 149 8.93 -24.02 -7.64
CA LEU A 149 10.26 -24.40 -8.09
C LEU A 149 11.06 -23.17 -8.53
N ASP A 150 10.44 -22.24 -9.26
CA ASP A 150 11.10 -21.01 -9.70
C ASP A 150 11.57 -20.18 -8.50
N LEU A 151 10.69 -19.98 -7.51
CA LEU A 151 11.05 -19.26 -6.28
C LEU A 151 12.09 -20.02 -5.44
N PHE A 152 12.02 -21.35 -5.38
CA PHE A 152 13.02 -22.17 -4.69
C PHE A 152 14.41 -22.01 -5.31
N ILE A 153 14.52 -22.07 -6.64
CA ILE A 153 15.79 -21.87 -7.33
C ILE A 153 16.33 -20.45 -7.13
N THR A 154 15.48 -19.42 -7.22
CA THR A 154 15.90 -18.06 -6.92
C THR A 154 16.36 -17.93 -5.46
N ALA A 155 15.66 -18.54 -4.50
CA ALA A 155 16.07 -18.53 -3.10
C ALA A 155 17.41 -19.26 -2.88
N LEU A 156 17.61 -20.41 -3.54
CA LEU A 156 18.86 -21.17 -3.52
C LEU A 156 20.04 -20.34 -4.05
N GLY A 157 19.87 -19.67 -5.20
CA GLY A 157 20.88 -18.80 -5.78
C GLY A 157 21.15 -17.52 -4.97
N ASN A 158 20.37 -17.26 -3.93
CA ASN A 158 20.56 -16.14 -3.02
C ASN A 158 21.12 -16.52 -1.65
N LEU A 159 21.34 -17.81 -1.37
CA LEU A 159 22.02 -18.24 -0.16
C LEU A 159 23.41 -17.58 -0.07
N PRO A 160 23.83 -17.09 1.11
CA PRO A 160 25.17 -16.54 1.31
C PRO A 160 26.28 -17.49 0.83
N ALA A 161 26.13 -18.79 1.11
CA ALA A 161 27.05 -19.82 0.62
C ALA A 161 27.12 -19.91 -0.92
N PHE A 162 25.99 -19.73 -1.60
CA PHE A 162 25.95 -19.72 -3.07
C PHE A 162 26.58 -18.46 -3.64
N LYS A 163 26.25 -17.29 -3.07
CA LYS A 163 26.84 -16.01 -3.48
C LYS A 163 28.33 -15.89 -3.17
N ALA A 164 28.85 -16.64 -2.21
CA ALA A 164 30.30 -16.68 -1.97
C ALA A 164 31.09 -17.30 -3.14
N VAL A 165 30.45 -18.15 -3.96
CA VAL A 165 31.07 -18.83 -5.12
C VAL A 165 30.58 -18.23 -6.43
N TYR A 166 29.28 -17.94 -6.53
CA TYR A 166 28.61 -17.35 -7.69
C TYR A 166 28.00 -16.00 -7.28
N GLU A 167 28.85 -14.97 -7.19
CA GLU A 167 28.57 -13.65 -6.60
C GLU A 167 27.20 -13.04 -6.99
N GLN A 168 26.83 -13.20 -8.26
CA GLN A 168 25.65 -12.56 -8.84
C GLN A 168 24.38 -13.41 -8.79
N GLY A 169 24.48 -14.61 -8.21
CA GLY A 169 23.37 -15.54 -7.96
C GLY A 169 22.56 -15.90 -9.21
N ILE A 170 21.34 -16.39 -8.98
CA ILE A 170 20.38 -16.75 -10.04
C ILE A 170 19.28 -15.69 -10.13
N ASP A 171 19.07 -15.13 -11.32
CA ASP A 171 18.01 -14.15 -11.59
C ASP A 171 17.31 -14.43 -12.93
N PHE A 172 16.02 -14.79 -12.89
CA PHE A 172 15.27 -15.11 -14.10
C PHE A 172 14.85 -13.88 -14.92
N ARG A 173 15.11 -12.66 -14.45
CA ARG A 173 14.98 -11.46 -15.30
C ARG A 173 16.02 -11.42 -16.40
N ARG A 174 17.12 -12.18 -16.27
CA ARG A 174 18.16 -12.29 -17.29
C ARG A 174 17.76 -13.21 -18.44
N LEU A 175 16.70 -14.02 -18.33
CA LEU A 175 16.33 -14.99 -19.37
C LEU A 175 16.04 -14.33 -20.72
N ALA A 176 16.39 -15.01 -21.81
CA ALA A 176 15.84 -14.74 -23.14
C ALA A 176 14.40 -15.28 -23.26
N HIS A 177 13.68 -14.83 -24.29
CA HIS A 177 12.32 -15.31 -24.55
C HIS A 177 12.26 -16.84 -24.74
N ALA A 178 13.19 -17.41 -25.52
CA ALA A 178 13.29 -18.85 -25.74
C ALA A 178 13.57 -19.62 -24.45
N ASP A 179 14.37 -19.06 -23.53
CA ASP A 179 14.65 -19.69 -22.23
C ASP A 179 13.38 -19.78 -21.36
N ALA A 180 12.59 -18.70 -21.34
CA ALA A 180 11.34 -18.65 -20.60
C ALA A 180 10.32 -19.68 -21.12
N ILE A 181 10.30 -19.92 -22.44
CA ILE A 181 9.54 -21.01 -23.07
C ILE A 181 10.14 -22.36 -22.65
N ALA A 182 11.46 -22.53 -22.74
CA ALA A 182 12.14 -23.80 -22.46
C ALA A 182 11.93 -24.29 -21.02
N LEU A 183 12.05 -23.42 -20.03
CA LEU A 183 11.75 -23.74 -18.62
C LEU A 183 10.30 -24.19 -18.41
N HIS A 184 9.41 -23.85 -19.34
CA HIS A 184 7.98 -23.93 -19.17
C HIS A 184 7.30 -24.98 -20.04
N ASP A 185 7.90 -25.37 -21.15
CA ASP A 185 7.47 -26.42 -22.06
C ASP A 185 7.92 -27.81 -21.52
N PRO A 186 6.99 -28.72 -21.17
CA PRO A 186 7.31 -30.05 -20.64
C PRO A 186 8.23 -30.87 -21.53
N ASP A 187 8.27 -30.59 -22.83
CA ASP A 187 9.02 -31.36 -23.83
C ASP A 187 10.41 -30.78 -24.12
N SER A 188 10.79 -29.70 -23.44
CA SER A 188 12.12 -29.11 -23.55
C SER A 188 13.23 -30.10 -23.19
N ASN A 189 14.23 -30.17 -24.06
CA ASN A 189 15.42 -30.98 -23.82
C ASN A 189 16.33 -30.36 -22.75
N HIS A 190 17.24 -31.18 -22.22
CA HIS A 190 18.17 -30.78 -21.17
C HIS A 190 19.05 -29.59 -21.60
N ALA A 191 19.56 -29.57 -22.84
CA ALA A 191 20.43 -28.51 -23.34
C ALA A 191 19.75 -27.13 -23.34
N ALA A 192 18.47 -27.05 -23.68
CA ALA A 192 17.70 -25.80 -23.65
C ALA A 192 17.50 -25.28 -22.21
N ILE A 193 17.28 -26.19 -21.25
CA ILE A 193 17.16 -25.85 -19.82
C ILE A 193 18.53 -25.40 -19.28
N THR A 194 19.62 -26.08 -19.66
CA THR A 194 20.99 -25.68 -19.32
C THR A 194 21.32 -24.28 -19.84
N GLN A 195 20.98 -23.99 -21.10
CA GLN A 195 21.16 -22.66 -21.66
C GLN A 195 20.39 -21.59 -20.87
N ALA A 196 19.16 -21.89 -20.46
CA ALA A 196 18.37 -20.98 -19.62
C ALA A 196 19.05 -20.69 -18.27
N PHE A 197 19.68 -21.69 -17.63
CA PHE A 197 20.42 -21.48 -16.39
C PHE A 197 21.74 -20.73 -16.58
N SER A 198 22.50 -21.01 -17.64
CA SER A 198 23.68 -20.22 -18.00
C SER A 198 23.29 -18.74 -18.16
N ASN A 199 22.17 -18.51 -18.85
CA ASN A 199 21.59 -17.21 -19.09
C ASN A 199 21.11 -16.50 -17.79
N ALA A 200 20.57 -17.26 -16.82
CA ALA A 200 20.14 -16.73 -15.51
C ALA A 200 21.31 -16.43 -14.55
N LEU A 201 22.44 -17.12 -14.72
CA LEU A 201 23.67 -16.93 -13.94
C LEU A 201 24.54 -15.79 -14.50
N ASP A 202 24.42 -15.44 -15.77
CA ASP A 202 25.23 -14.42 -16.43
C ASP A 202 24.86 -12.98 -15.99
N PRO A 203 25.71 -12.29 -15.21
CA PRO A 203 25.41 -10.95 -14.73
C PRO A 203 25.39 -9.87 -15.80
N THR A 204 26.04 -10.10 -16.94
CA THR A 204 26.10 -9.12 -18.05
C THR A 204 24.74 -8.91 -18.71
N ARG A 205 23.79 -9.81 -18.44
CA ARG A 205 22.41 -9.80 -18.96
C ARG A 205 21.43 -9.13 -18.00
N THR A 206 21.94 -8.41 -17.00
CA THR A 206 21.12 -7.69 -16.03
C THR A 206 20.59 -6.39 -16.65
N HIS A 207 19.27 -6.20 -16.59
CA HIS A 207 18.60 -4.99 -17.08
C HIS A 207 18.20 -4.09 -15.91
N SER A 208 18.56 -2.81 -16.00
CA SER A 208 18.18 -1.78 -15.04
C SER A 208 16.92 -1.04 -15.47
N LEU A 209 16.15 -0.56 -14.50
CA LEU A 209 15.04 0.36 -14.75
C LEU A 209 15.59 1.69 -15.29
N VAL A 210 15.20 2.06 -16.51
CA VAL A 210 15.57 3.34 -17.11
C VAL A 210 14.57 4.41 -16.69
N ASN A 211 14.94 5.19 -15.67
CA ASN A 211 14.11 6.31 -15.23
C ASN A 211 14.42 7.58 -16.04
N LYS A 212 13.37 8.16 -16.63
CA LYS A 212 13.44 9.49 -17.26
C LYS A 212 13.02 10.53 -16.22
N ALA A 213 13.81 11.59 -16.07
CA ALA A 213 13.46 12.68 -15.18
C ALA A 213 12.06 13.22 -15.53
N ASN A 214 11.19 13.35 -14.52
CA ASN A 214 9.81 13.82 -14.68
C ASN A 214 8.98 13.02 -15.71
N GLY A 215 9.17 11.70 -15.82
CA GLY A 215 8.43 10.87 -16.79
C GLY A 215 6.90 10.89 -16.65
N TYR A 216 6.36 11.21 -15.47
CA TYR A 216 4.93 11.48 -15.27
C TYR A 216 4.54 12.96 -15.41
N GLY A 217 5.51 13.86 -15.58
CA GLY A 217 5.36 15.32 -15.52
C GLY A 217 6.07 15.91 -14.29
N LYS A 218 6.43 17.20 -14.38
CA LYS A 218 7.03 17.94 -13.26
C LYS A 218 5.95 18.26 -12.23
N TRP A 219 6.25 18.01 -10.96
CA TRP A 219 5.37 18.42 -9.86
C TRP A 219 5.48 19.94 -9.63
N PRO A 220 4.37 20.66 -9.38
CA PRO A 220 4.42 22.05 -8.97
C PRO A 220 5.09 22.18 -7.59
N GLU A 221 6.21 22.90 -7.56
CA GLU A 221 6.99 23.11 -6.36
C GLU A 221 7.60 24.50 -6.41
N ASN A 222 7.06 25.39 -5.58
CA ASN A 222 7.56 26.75 -5.44
C ASN A 222 8.22 26.89 -4.07
N LYS A 223 9.55 26.75 -4.04
CA LYS A 223 10.37 26.96 -2.86
C LYS A 223 11.73 27.55 -3.23
N ARG A 224 12.33 28.31 -2.33
CA ARG A 224 13.70 28.82 -2.43
C ARG A 224 14.45 28.58 -1.13
N PHE A 225 15.73 28.28 -1.24
CA PHE A 225 16.61 28.13 -0.09
C PHE A 225 17.37 29.43 0.16
N LEU A 226 17.36 29.91 1.40
CA LEU A 226 18.26 30.96 1.89
C LEU A 226 19.11 30.37 3.02
N GLN A 227 20.43 30.37 2.85
CA GLN A 227 21.38 29.76 3.81
C GLN A 227 20.98 28.34 4.25
N GLY A 228 20.45 27.54 3.32
CA GLY A 228 19.99 26.16 3.59
C GLY A 228 18.60 26.04 4.22
N ILE A 229 17.92 27.15 4.51
CA ILE A 229 16.54 27.15 5.04
C ILE A 229 15.54 27.29 3.88
N PRO A 230 14.57 26.38 3.74
CA PRO A 230 13.55 26.45 2.69
C PRO A 230 12.41 27.40 3.05
N PHE A 231 12.08 28.29 2.12
CA PHE A 231 10.97 29.22 2.20
C PHE A 231 10.00 29.01 1.04
N LEU A 232 8.72 29.29 1.30
CA LEU A 232 7.72 29.40 0.25
C LEU A 232 8.09 30.58 -0.67
N SER A 233 8.06 30.34 -1.97
CA SER A 233 8.40 31.35 -2.97
C SER A 233 7.29 31.54 -3.99
N HIS A 234 7.34 32.65 -4.70
CA HIS A 234 6.47 32.93 -5.83
C HIS A 234 7.21 33.87 -6.80
N THR A 235 6.98 33.71 -8.09
CA THR A 235 7.50 34.63 -9.11
C THR A 235 6.33 35.47 -9.61
N THR A 236 6.42 36.80 -9.49
CA THR A 236 5.34 37.72 -9.90
C THR A 236 5.10 37.68 -11.41
N ALA A 237 4.00 38.29 -11.88
CA ALA A 237 3.71 38.45 -13.31
C ALA A 237 4.83 39.21 -14.07
N ASP A 238 5.54 40.11 -13.36
CA ASP A 238 6.66 40.88 -13.89
C ASP A 238 8.00 40.11 -13.83
N GLY A 239 7.98 38.84 -13.40
CA GLY A 239 9.16 37.98 -13.33
C GLY A 239 10.04 38.19 -12.09
N ILE A 240 9.54 38.86 -11.06
CA ILE A 240 10.29 39.13 -9.82
C ILE A 240 10.20 37.90 -8.91
N ASP A 241 11.34 37.34 -8.53
CA ASP A 241 11.40 36.25 -7.55
C ASP A 241 11.19 36.78 -6.13
N CYS A 242 10.15 36.30 -5.47
CA CYS A 242 9.77 36.69 -4.11
C CYS A 242 9.74 35.50 -3.16
N LEU A 243 10.01 35.77 -1.88
CA LEU A 243 9.56 34.93 -0.78
C LEU A 243 8.17 35.38 -0.30
N VAL A 244 7.43 34.44 0.26
CA VAL A 244 6.05 34.65 0.71
C VAL A 244 6.02 34.77 2.24
N THR A 245 5.33 35.77 2.79
CA THR A 245 5.06 35.88 4.23
C THR A 245 3.82 35.05 4.63
N VAL A 246 3.64 34.78 5.93
CA VAL A 246 2.49 34.00 6.42
C VAL A 246 1.13 34.69 6.21
N ASN A 247 1.08 35.97 5.83
CA ASN A 247 -0.16 36.64 5.42
C ASN A 247 -0.25 36.87 3.90
N GLY A 248 0.62 36.22 3.12
CA GLY A 248 0.63 36.23 1.66
C GLY A 248 1.41 37.39 1.03
N GLY A 249 2.13 38.20 1.80
CA GLY A 249 2.98 39.28 1.28
C GLY A 249 4.14 38.74 0.44
N LEU A 250 4.45 39.43 -0.65
CA LEU A 250 5.53 39.10 -1.57
C LEU A 250 6.73 40.00 -1.30
N VAL A 251 7.81 39.41 -0.81
CA VAL A 251 9.06 40.09 -0.47
C VAL A 251 10.11 39.74 -1.52
N PRO A 252 10.61 40.70 -2.33
CA PRO A 252 11.62 40.44 -3.35
C PRO A 252 12.87 39.82 -2.74
N LEU A 253 13.43 38.79 -3.38
CA LEU A 253 14.61 38.09 -2.89
C LEU A 253 15.80 39.04 -2.65
N ASP A 254 15.98 40.02 -3.54
CA ASP A 254 17.07 41.00 -3.47
C ASP A 254 16.92 42.00 -2.31
N SER A 255 15.72 42.12 -1.74
CA SER A 255 15.48 42.98 -0.57
C SER A 255 15.79 42.28 0.76
N ILE A 256 16.04 40.97 0.73
CA ILE A 256 16.23 40.15 1.92
C ILE A 256 17.69 40.19 2.36
N GLN A 257 17.96 40.88 3.47
CA GLN A 257 19.27 40.90 4.10
C GLN A 257 19.49 39.59 4.88
N VAL A 258 20.06 38.60 4.20
CA VAL A 258 20.20 37.22 4.72
C VAL A 258 21.06 37.16 6.00
N ASP A 259 21.94 38.13 6.23
CA ASP A 259 22.76 38.22 7.46
C ASP A 259 21.93 38.50 8.73
N GLN A 260 20.64 38.88 8.59
CA GLN A 260 19.72 39.06 9.71
C GLN A 260 19.17 37.73 10.28
N PHE A 261 19.41 36.59 9.62
CA PHE A 261 19.10 35.27 10.19
C PHE A 261 20.20 34.87 11.19
N ILE A 262 20.02 35.23 12.46
CA ILE A 262 21.05 35.00 13.49
C ILE A 262 21.17 33.50 13.81
N THR A 263 22.37 32.94 13.54
CA THR A 263 22.72 31.57 13.91
C THR A 263 22.55 31.35 15.42
N GLY A 264 21.79 30.32 15.80
CA GLY A 264 21.53 29.96 17.20
C GLY A 264 20.24 30.53 17.81
N GLN A 265 19.54 31.44 17.12
CA GLN A 265 18.20 31.88 17.53
C GLN A 265 17.09 30.99 16.98
N HIS A 266 15.92 31.04 17.63
CA HIS A 266 14.72 30.39 17.12
C HIS A 266 14.13 31.21 15.98
N PHE A 267 13.58 30.56 14.97
CA PHE A 267 13.00 31.26 13.83
C PHE A 267 11.86 32.22 14.22
N ALA A 268 11.10 31.86 15.25
CA ALA A 268 10.03 32.71 15.80
C ALA A 268 10.54 34.03 16.42
N ASP A 269 11.85 34.13 16.67
CA ASP A 269 12.50 35.31 17.23
C ASP A 269 13.23 36.14 16.15
N ASN A 270 13.22 35.71 14.88
CA ASN A 270 13.83 36.46 13.78
C ASN A 270 13.14 37.82 13.60
N SER A 271 13.93 38.83 13.24
CA SER A 271 13.41 40.18 13.02
C SER A 271 12.39 40.22 11.88
N LEU A 272 11.24 40.85 12.14
CA LEU A 272 10.23 41.10 11.11
C LEU A 272 10.68 42.13 10.07
N SER A 273 11.78 42.87 10.32
CA SER A 273 12.40 43.78 9.34
C SER A 273 12.76 43.10 8.03
N VAL A 274 13.05 41.80 8.07
CA VAL A 274 13.36 40.97 6.88
C VAL A 274 12.17 40.88 5.92
N SER A 275 10.96 41.16 6.40
CA SER A 275 9.69 41.05 5.66
C SER A 275 8.96 42.38 5.45
N GLU A 276 9.61 43.53 5.70
CA GLU A 276 8.95 44.85 5.58
C GLU A 276 8.79 45.32 4.13
N HIS A 277 9.63 44.85 3.21
CA HIS A 277 9.62 45.24 1.80
C HIS A 277 8.60 44.43 0.98
N VAL A 278 7.32 44.52 1.33
CA VAL A 278 6.24 43.85 0.60
C VAL A 278 5.88 44.65 -0.66
N ILE A 279 6.08 44.06 -1.84
CA ILE A 279 5.75 44.70 -3.13
C ILE A 279 4.36 44.34 -3.67
N GLY A 280 3.65 43.46 -2.97
CA GLY A 280 2.33 42.97 -3.36
C GLY A 280 1.92 41.77 -2.52
N TYR A 281 0.78 41.17 -2.85
CA TYR A 281 0.29 39.98 -2.17
C TYR A 281 -0.03 38.87 -3.15
N LEU A 282 0.19 37.64 -2.71
CA LEU A 282 -0.14 36.43 -3.42
C LEU A 282 -1.66 36.37 -3.65
N PRO A 283 -2.13 36.24 -4.90
CA PRO A 283 -3.57 36.17 -5.19
C PRO A 283 -4.27 35.02 -4.47
N GLY A 284 -5.51 35.24 -4.01
CA GLY A 284 -6.30 34.21 -3.30
C GLY A 284 -6.01 34.14 -1.79
N THR A 285 -5.27 35.11 -1.26
CA THR A 285 -4.91 35.19 0.18
C THR A 285 -5.55 36.37 0.88
N GLU A 286 -6.54 37.03 0.26
CA GLU A 286 -7.17 38.26 0.75
C GLU A 286 -7.81 38.07 2.12
N GLU A 287 -8.43 36.91 2.37
CA GLU A 287 -9.05 36.58 3.66
C GLU A 287 -8.05 36.50 4.82
N LEU A 288 -6.76 36.29 4.54
CA LEU A 288 -5.71 36.30 5.57
C LEU A 288 -5.42 37.70 6.11
N ARG A 289 -5.94 38.73 5.44
CA ARG A 289 -5.80 40.15 5.81
C ARG A 289 -7.16 40.80 6.10
N ALA A 290 -8.19 40.00 6.34
CA ALA A 290 -9.52 40.51 6.71
C ALA A 290 -9.45 41.37 7.99
N PRO A 291 -10.25 42.43 8.13
CA PRO A 291 -10.27 43.27 9.32
C PRO A 291 -10.45 42.44 10.60
N GLY A 292 -9.57 42.64 11.59
CA GLY A 292 -9.59 41.90 12.86
C GLY A 292 -8.86 40.56 12.85
N LYS A 293 -8.33 40.10 11.70
CA LYS A 293 -7.48 38.90 11.63
C LYS A 293 -6.04 39.24 11.99
N THR A 294 -5.71 39.08 13.27
CA THR A 294 -4.37 39.39 13.82
C THR A 294 -3.46 38.17 13.91
N GLU A 295 -3.96 36.98 13.54
CA GLU A 295 -3.22 35.73 13.63
C GLU A 295 -3.52 34.82 12.45
N ILE A 296 -2.48 34.12 11.96
CA ILE A 296 -2.55 33.13 10.88
C ILE A 296 -2.20 31.77 11.46
N ASP A 297 -3.16 30.86 11.61
CA ASP A 297 -2.98 29.60 12.36
C ASP A 297 -2.25 29.82 13.70
N ALA A 298 -2.61 30.87 14.46
CA ALA A 298 -1.95 31.32 15.71
C ALA A 298 -0.56 31.99 15.56
N ILE A 299 -0.11 32.32 14.34
CA ILE A 299 1.13 33.08 14.11
C ILE A 299 0.74 34.55 14.18
N PRO A 300 1.30 35.35 15.12
CA PRO A 300 0.91 36.74 15.25
C PRO A 300 1.35 37.54 14.02
N VAL A 301 0.47 38.44 13.59
CA VAL A 301 0.75 39.48 12.58
C VAL A 301 0.82 40.83 13.32
N ARG A 302 1.78 41.67 12.95
CA ARG A 302 1.95 43.00 13.56
C ARG A 302 0.75 43.89 13.18
N GLU A 303 0.45 44.90 13.99
CA GLU A 303 -0.72 45.78 13.79
C GLU A 303 -0.70 46.51 12.44
N ASP A 304 0.48 46.79 11.90
CA ASP A 304 0.68 47.41 10.58
C ASP A 304 0.66 46.40 9.41
N GLY A 305 0.37 45.13 9.69
CA GLY A 305 0.25 44.07 8.69
C GLY A 305 1.56 43.36 8.33
N VAL A 306 2.69 43.70 8.94
CA VAL A 306 3.95 42.97 8.71
C VAL A 306 3.90 41.60 9.39
N ALA A 307 4.27 40.57 8.64
CA ALA A 307 4.19 39.18 9.05
C ALA A 307 5.48 38.43 8.70
N PRO A 308 5.87 37.40 9.47
CA PRO A 308 7.10 36.66 9.21
C PRO A 308 7.07 35.93 7.85
N LEU A 309 8.26 35.69 7.29
CA LEU A 309 8.43 34.83 6.12
C LEU A 309 7.90 33.41 6.40
N PHE A 310 7.23 32.80 5.40
CA PHE A 310 6.77 31.43 5.47
C PHE A 310 7.96 30.48 5.28
N CYS A 311 8.50 30.00 6.39
CA CYS A 311 9.50 28.94 6.42
C CYS A 311 8.85 27.55 6.39
N LEU A 312 9.30 26.71 5.45
CA LEU A 312 8.82 25.35 5.25
C LEU A 312 9.48 24.34 6.21
N ASP A 313 10.57 24.73 6.89
CA ASP A 313 11.33 23.90 7.84
C ASP A 313 10.93 24.16 9.31
N ILE A 314 9.63 24.33 9.55
CA ILE A 314 9.08 24.57 10.89
C ILE A 314 7.91 23.63 11.13
N ASN A 315 7.89 23.01 12.31
CA ASN A 315 6.72 22.26 12.74
C ASN A 315 5.56 23.23 13.00
N MET A 316 4.51 23.14 12.20
CA MET A 316 3.36 24.06 12.27
C MET A 316 2.69 24.13 13.66
N LEU A 317 2.75 23.03 14.43
CA LEU A 317 2.10 22.92 15.74
C LEU A 317 2.88 23.61 16.85
N THR A 318 4.20 23.71 16.71
CA THR A 318 5.07 24.27 17.76
C THR A 318 5.79 25.53 17.33
N SER A 319 5.80 25.88 16.04
CA SER A 319 6.63 26.95 15.47
C SER A 319 8.14 26.77 15.70
N LEU A 320 8.59 25.52 15.85
CA LEU A 320 9.99 25.17 16.09
C LEU A 320 10.57 24.43 14.88
N ARG A 321 11.86 24.66 14.62
CA ARG A 321 12.65 23.87 13.66
C ARG A 321 12.91 22.45 14.20
N PRO A 322 13.27 21.48 13.33
CA PRO A 322 13.42 20.08 13.72
C PRO A 322 14.32 19.83 14.96
N PRO A 323 15.49 20.48 15.13
CA PRO A 323 16.34 20.24 16.30
C PRO A 323 15.67 20.61 17.62
N SER A 324 15.09 21.82 17.69
CA SER A 324 14.42 22.29 18.91
C SER A 324 13.08 21.60 19.16
N HIS A 325 12.40 21.15 18.10
CA HIS A 325 11.23 20.29 18.24
C HIS A 325 11.59 18.92 18.83
N ALA A 326 12.72 18.33 18.42
CA ALA A 326 13.20 17.07 18.98
C ALA A 326 13.54 17.20 20.47
N GLU A 327 14.29 18.25 20.85
CA GLU A 327 14.60 18.55 22.26
C GLU A 327 13.34 18.74 23.11
N LEU A 328 12.33 19.45 22.57
CA LEU A 328 11.04 19.60 23.23
C LEU A 328 10.36 18.24 23.47
N LEU A 329 10.35 17.36 22.45
CA LEU A 329 9.76 16.04 22.57
C LEU A 329 10.48 15.17 23.60
N ASP A 330 11.80 15.25 23.69
CA ASP A 330 12.58 14.49 24.67
C ASP A 330 12.28 14.94 26.10
N LEU A 331 12.17 16.25 26.34
CA LEU A 331 11.69 16.78 27.62
C LEU A 331 10.26 16.32 27.93
N ILE A 332 9.35 16.36 26.94
CA ILE A 332 7.97 15.88 27.14
C ILE A 332 7.99 14.40 27.52
N ARG A 333 8.79 13.56 26.86
CA ARG A 333 8.91 12.13 27.19
C ARG A 333 9.46 11.91 28.60
N GLN A 334 10.47 12.69 28.99
CA GLN A 334 11.06 12.63 30.32
C GLN A 334 10.05 12.93 31.44
N PHE A 335 9.17 13.92 31.24
CA PHE A 335 8.27 14.40 32.30
C PHE A 335 6.80 13.92 32.18
N ALA A 336 6.37 13.45 31.01
CA ALA A 336 5.01 12.98 30.74
C ALA A 336 4.95 11.52 30.23
N GLY A 337 6.09 10.86 30.07
CA GLY A 337 6.22 9.45 29.68
C GLY A 337 6.58 9.24 28.20
N GLU A 338 7.20 8.11 27.89
CA GLU A 338 7.74 7.78 26.55
C GLU A 338 6.74 7.90 25.39
N GLN A 339 5.45 7.64 25.65
CA GLN A 339 4.39 7.70 24.64
C GLN A 339 3.71 9.07 24.54
N ALA A 340 4.15 10.05 25.34
CA ALA A 340 3.57 11.38 25.35
C ALA A 340 3.80 12.11 24.02
N LYS A 341 2.74 12.74 23.50
CA LYS A 341 2.77 13.57 22.29
C LYS A 341 2.79 15.04 22.66
N VAL A 342 3.23 15.88 21.73
CA VAL A 342 3.39 17.33 21.94
C VAL A 342 2.18 18.05 22.56
N PHE A 343 0.95 17.63 22.24
CA PHE A 343 -0.27 18.23 22.76
C PHE A 343 -0.50 18.04 24.28
N VAL A 344 0.23 17.17 24.97
CA VAL A 344 0.13 17.10 26.46
C VAL A 344 0.63 18.37 27.15
N LEU A 345 1.42 19.18 26.43
CA LEU A 345 1.88 20.48 26.88
C LEU A 345 0.84 21.59 26.70
N ALA A 346 -0.12 21.42 25.78
CA ALA A 346 -1.17 22.40 25.54
C ALA A 346 -1.99 22.61 26.81
N ASP A 347 -2.15 23.87 27.22
CA ASP A 347 -2.93 24.27 28.41
C ASP A 347 -2.50 23.57 29.72
N ASN A 348 -1.26 23.08 29.81
CA ASN A 348 -0.72 22.35 30.97
C ASN A 348 0.39 23.15 31.68
N PRO A 349 0.05 24.12 32.56
CA PRO A 349 1.03 24.96 33.23
C PRO A 349 1.94 24.17 34.18
N ALA A 350 1.44 23.08 34.78
CA ALA A 350 2.23 22.24 35.68
C ALA A 350 3.37 21.52 34.96
N LEU A 351 3.09 20.93 33.80
CA LEU A 351 4.13 20.30 32.97
C LEU A 351 5.13 21.34 32.44
N LYS A 352 4.64 22.50 31.97
CA LYS A 352 5.48 23.62 31.56
C LYS A 352 6.48 24.02 32.65
N HIS A 353 6.03 24.22 33.89
CA HIS A 353 6.91 24.62 35.00
C HIS A 353 7.94 23.53 35.34
N LYS A 354 7.55 22.25 35.32
CA LYS A 354 8.50 21.14 35.51
C LYS A 354 9.60 21.14 34.44
N MET A 355 9.21 21.29 33.17
CA MET A 355 10.15 21.33 32.05
C MET A 355 11.08 22.56 32.14
N LEU A 356 10.54 23.73 32.48
CA LEU A 356 11.34 24.96 32.66
C LEU A 356 12.36 24.84 33.81
N ALA A 357 11.98 24.20 34.92
CA ALA A 357 12.92 23.94 36.03
C ALA A 357 14.05 22.99 35.61
N ALA A 358 13.77 22.06 34.71
CA ALA A 358 14.73 21.07 34.22
C ALA A 358 15.74 21.62 33.19
N THR A 359 15.52 22.83 32.66
CA THR A 359 16.48 23.42 31.70
C THR A 359 17.75 23.95 32.37
N HIS A 360 17.81 23.99 33.71
CA HIS A 360 18.94 24.51 34.48
C HIS A 360 19.42 25.90 34.05
N GLY A 361 18.51 26.75 33.56
CA GLY A 361 18.84 28.11 33.10
C GLY A 361 19.32 28.22 31.66
N GLU A 362 19.31 27.14 30.85
CA GLU A 362 19.62 27.22 29.42
C GLU A 362 18.55 28.06 28.70
N SER A 363 18.90 29.29 28.33
CA SER A 363 17.98 30.30 27.77
C SER A 363 17.30 29.83 26.48
N ARG A 364 18.05 29.19 25.57
CA ARG A 364 17.53 28.67 24.31
C ARG A 364 16.45 27.61 24.54
N LEU A 365 16.66 26.69 25.47
CA LEU A 365 15.72 25.61 25.79
C LEU A 365 14.48 26.13 26.53
N GLN A 366 14.65 27.09 27.44
CA GLN A 366 13.51 27.80 28.06
C GLN A 366 12.64 28.45 26.99
N ARG A 367 13.28 29.14 26.04
CA ARG A 367 12.59 29.79 24.93
C ARG A 367 11.86 28.78 24.04
N THR A 368 12.46 27.62 23.76
CA THR A 368 11.82 26.49 23.05
C THR A 368 10.49 26.10 23.69
N ILE A 369 10.49 25.92 25.02
CA ILE A 369 9.30 25.51 25.79
C ILE A 369 8.22 26.61 25.74
N GLU A 370 8.62 27.88 25.89
CA GLU A 370 7.68 29.01 25.85
C GLU A 370 6.99 29.18 24.50
N ILE A 371 7.76 29.14 23.41
CA ILE A 371 7.24 29.24 22.04
C ILE A 371 6.21 28.12 21.81
N ALA A 372 6.59 26.87 22.10
CA ALA A 372 5.73 25.72 21.89
C ALA A 372 4.47 25.77 22.78
N TYR A 373 4.61 26.07 24.07
CA TYR A 373 3.46 26.14 25.00
C TYR A 373 2.41 27.16 24.53
N LYS A 374 2.83 28.39 24.20
CA LYS A 374 1.93 29.45 23.73
C LYS A 374 1.25 29.04 22.42
N ARG A 375 2.02 28.47 21.50
CA ARG A 375 1.54 28.03 20.18
C ARG A 375 0.50 26.91 20.29
N LEU A 376 0.81 25.87 21.06
CA LEU A 376 -0.03 24.69 21.21
C LEU A 376 -1.37 25.00 21.86
N GLY A 377 -1.42 25.90 22.86
CA GLY A 377 -2.69 26.29 23.50
C GLY A 377 -3.68 26.93 22.50
N LYS A 378 -3.18 27.83 21.65
CA LYS A 378 -4.00 28.48 20.62
C LYS A 378 -4.48 27.51 19.54
N ILE A 379 -3.57 26.64 19.05
CA ILE A 379 -3.94 25.60 18.08
C ILE A 379 -4.94 24.63 18.69
N ASN A 380 -4.77 24.25 19.96
CA ASN A 380 -5.72 23.39 20.67
C ASN A 380 -7.12 24.03 20.70
N LEU A 381 -7.23 25.32 21.02
CA LEU A 381 -8.51 26.04 20.99
C LEU A 381 -9.16 26.05 19.60
N ALA A 382 -8.38 26.27 18.54
CA ALA A 382 -8.86 26.22 17.16
C ALA A 382 -9.39 24.81 16.81
N LEU A 383 -8.64 23.76 17.15
CA LEU A 383 -9.03 22.37 16.95
C LEU A 383 -10.31 21.99 17.72
N GLN A 384 -10.46 22.42 18.97
CA GLN A 384 -11.68 22.18 19.76
C GLN A 384 -12.89 22.91 19.17
N THR A 385 -12.69 24.10 18.59
CA THR A 385 -13.75 24.84 17.91
C THR A 385 -14.18 24.14 16.63
N ALA A 386 -13.22 23.69 15.81
CA ALA A 386 -13.51 22.86 14.63
C ALA A 386 -14.24 21.57 15.00
N LEU A 387 -13.81 20.89 16.07
CA LEU A 387 -14.46 19.67 16.58
C LEU A 387 -15.93 19.93 16.92
N ARG A 388 -16.25 20.98 17.69
CA ARG A 388 -17.64 21.33 18.03
C ARG A 388 -18.50 21.57 16.79
N ASN A 389 -17.95 22.24 15.78
CA ASN A 389 -18.68 22.52 14.54
C ASN A 389 -18.96 21.23 13.74
N ILE A 390 -18.01 20.30 13.67
CA ILE A 390 -18.14 19.02 12.97
C ILE A 390 -19.27 18.15 13.56
N PHE A 391 -19.42 18.18 14.89
CA PHE A 391 -20.42 17.39 15.61
C PHE A 391 -21.78 18.08 15.79
N ASN A 392 -21.92 19.32 15.31
CA ASN A 392 -23.17 20.05 15.43
C ASN A 392 -24.32 19.29 14.75
N GLY A 393 -25.41 19.06 15.48
CA GLY A 393 -26.58 18.32 14.99
C GLY A 393 -26.42 16.80 14.87
N LYS A 394 -25.34 16.20 15.38
CA LYS A 394 -25.14 14.74 15.38
C LYS A 394 -25.62 14.13 16.69
N THR A 395 -26.19 12.92 16.61
CA THR A 395 -26.75 12.22 17.77
C THR A 395 -26.15 10.83 17.93
N ALA A 396 -26.02 10.39 19.18
CA ALA A 396 -25.55 9.05 19.52
C ALA A 396 -26.52 7.97 19.01
N ILE A 397 -25.99 6.80 18.64
CA ILE A 397 -26.75 5.65 18.17
C ILE A 397 -26.33 4.40 18.94
N ASP A 398 -27.30 3.51 19.22
CA ASP A 398 -27.07 2.26 19.96
C ASP A 398 -26.12 1.30 19.25
N LYS A 399 -26.21 1.21 17.92
CA LYS A 399 -25.36 0.36 17.07
C LYS A 399 -24.58 1.23 16.07
N PRO A 400 -23.55 1.95 16.52
CA PRO A 400 -22.84 2.88 15.66
C PRO A 400 -21.98 2.13 14.63
N LYS A 401 -21.71 2.78 13.50
CA LYS A 401 -20.98 2.21 12.37
C LYS A 401 -19.71 3.00 12.09
N LEU A 402 -18.64 2.27 11.82
CA LEU A 402 -17.41 2.82 11.25
C LEU A 402 -17.34 2.41 9.78
N PHE A 403 -17.37 3.39 8.89
CA PHE A 403 -17.08 3.22 7.46
C PHE A 403 -15.67 3.71 7.20
N MET A 404 -14.78 2.85 6.72
CA MET A 404 -13.41 3.23 6.39
C MET A 404 -13.15 3.06 4.90
N CYS A 405 -12.58 4.10 4.31
CA CYS A 405 -12.17 4.08 2.92
C CYS A 405 -10.88 3.29 2.73
N MET A 406 -10.80 2.51 1.65
CA MET A 406 -9.54 1.92 1.16
C MET A 406 -9.42 2.15 -0.35
N GLY A 407 -8.20 2.44 -0.82
CA GLY A 407 -7.93 2.59 -2.25
C GLY A 407 -6.88 3.65 -2.53
N GLY A 408 -6.24 3.53 -3.69
CA GLY A 408 -5.26 4.50 -4.15
C GLY A 408 -5.86 5.89 -4.40
N ALA A 409 -4.99 6.90 -4.50
CA ALA A 409 -5.41 8.25 -4.83
C ALA A 409 -6.06 8.29 -6.22
N GLY A 410 -7.16 9.02 -6.38
CA GLY A 410 -7.91 9.06 -7.64
C GLY A 410 -8.73 7.80 -7.95
N ALA A 411 -8.75 6.76 -7.10
CA ALA A 411 -9.54 5.54 -7.36
C ALA A 411 -11.05 5.79 -7.43
N GLY A 412 -11.56 6.86 -6.82
CA GLY A 412 -12.99 7.19 -6.75
C GLY A 412 -13.65 6.66 -5.47
N LYS A 413 -13.12 7.06 -4.30
CA LYS A 413 -13.62 6.60 -3.00
C LYS A 413 -14.98 7.19 -2.61
N THR A 414 -15.65 7.92 -3.50
CA THR A 414 -16.99 8.50 -3.30
C THR A 414 -18.06 7.44 -3.06
N ALA A 415 -17.87 6.21 -3.55
CA ALA A 415 -18.74 5.08 -3.25
C ALA A 415 -18.89 4.81 -1.73
N VAL A 416 -17.88 5.14 -0.92
CA VAL A 416 -17.95 4.95 0.54
C VAL A 416 -18.90 5.95 1.19
N GLU A 417 -18.92 7.19 0.70
CA GLU A 417 -19.87 8.21 1.17
C GLU A 417 -21.31 7.85 0.79
N GLU A 418 -21.52 7.30 -0.41
CA GLU A 418 -22.83 6.79 -0.83
C GLU A 418 -23.33 5.69 0.11
N ILE A 419 -22.47 4.73 0.45
CA ILE A 419 -22.78 3.64 1.41
C ILE A 419 -23.08 4.20 2.81
N ALA A 420 -22.27 5.14 3.31
CA ALA A 420 -22.49 5.73 4.62
C ALA A 420 -23.83 6.48 4.67
N ARG A 421 -24.12 7.30 3.64
CA ARG A 421 -25.37 8.05 3.53
C ARG A 421 -26.58 7.12 3.38
N SER A 422 -26.49 6.05 2.60
CA SER A 422 -27.58 5.10 2.45
C SER A 422 -27.89 4.35 3.75
N GLN A 423 -26.89 4.11 4.59
CA GLN A 423 -27.09 3.35 5.84
C GLN A 423 -27.38 4.22 7.06
N CYS A 424 -26.99 5.49 7.05
CA CYS A 424 -27.03 6.37 8.23
C CYS A 424 -27.76 7.70 7.99
N GLY A 425 -28.23 7.98 6.77
CA GLY A 425 -28.69 9.32 6.38
C GLY A 425 -27.57 10.34 6.61
N ASP A 426 -27.90 11.50 7.16
CA ASP A 426 -26.90 12.53 7.51
C ASP A 426 -26.30 12.36 8.92
N ASN A 427 -26.72 11.34 9.69
CA ASN A 427 -26.22 11.14 11.05
C ASN A 427 -24.91 10.35 11.09
N PHE A 428 -23.88 10.90 10.46
CA PHE A 428 -22.48 10.48 10.57
C PHE A 428 -21.56 11.69 10.46
N VAL A 429 -20.33 11.54 10.94
CA VAL A 429 -19.26 12.54 10.77
C VAL A 429 -18.18 12.00 9.86
N VAL A 430 -17.55 12.89 9.09
CA VAL A 430 -16.45 12.55 8.19
C VAL A 430 -15.14 12.97 8.83
N ALA A 431 -14.25 12.00 9.05
CA ALA A 431 -12.88 12.21 9.50
C ALA A 431 -11.94 12.22 8.29
N SER A 432 -11.95 13.31 7.51
CA SER A 432 -11.15 13.45 6.28
C SER A 432 -9.92 14.33 6.48
N LEU A 433 -8.75 13.76 6.21
CA LEU A 433 -7.49 14.51 6.26
C LEU A 433 -7.46 15.63 5.22
N ASP A 434 -8.03 15.41 4.03
CA ASP A 434 -8.01 16.39 2.95
C ASP A 434 -8.93 17.59 3.23
N GLU A 435 -10.08 17.37 3.87
CA GLU A 435 -10.96 18.45 4.31
C GLU A 435 -10.39 19.20 5.52
N PHE A 436 -9.78 18.50 6.48
CA PHE A 436 -9.21 19.15 7.66
C PHE A 436 -7.98 20.01 7.36
N ARG A 437 -7.24 19.71 6.29
CA ARG A 437 -6.18 20.60 5.79
C ARG A 437 -6.71 21.97 5.38
N LYS A 438 -7.90 22.01 4.76
CA LYS A 438 -8.51 23.27 4.28
C LYS A 438 -8.89 24.23 5.41
N LEU A 439 -8.92 23.75 6.66
CA LEU A 439 -9.18 24.57 7.83
C LEU A 439 -7.94 25.34 8.33
N SER A 440 -6.75 25.07 7.77
CA SER A 440 -5.51 25.77 8.09
C SER A 440 -5.33 26.98 7.18
N ASP A 441 -5.03 28.14 7.75
CA ASP A 441 -4.67 29.33 6.99
C ASP A 441 -3.39 29.11 6.16
N LEU A 442 -2.41 28.39 6.72
CA LEU A 442 -1.15 28.09 6.04
C LEU A 442 -1.35 27.16 4.85
N TYR A 443 -2.37 26.29 4.88
CA TYR A 443 -2.75 25.48 3.73
C TYR A 443 -3.23 26.36 2.56
N CYS A 444 -3.99 27.41 2.82
CA CYS A 444 -4.42 28.38 1.81
C CYS A 444 -3.22 29.00 1.07
N LEU A 445 -2.18 29.42 1.80
CA LEU A 445 -0.95 29.97 1.22
C LEU A 445 -0.20 28.97 0.33
N LEU A 446 -0.05 27.73 0.79
CA LEU A 446 0.61 26.68 0.02
C LEU A 446 -0.13 26.43 -1.30
N THR A 447 -1.47 26.41 -1.26
CA THR A 447 -2.28 26.28 -2.48
C THR A 447 -2.18 27.49 -3.40
N ALA A 448 -2.23 28.71 -2.86
CA ALA A 448 -2.13 29.94 -3.63
C ALA A 448 -0.75 30.09 -4.30
N ALA A 449 0.30 29.59 -3.65
CA ALA A 449 1.66 29.59 -4.18
C ALA A 449 1.92 28.43 -5.15
N ASN A 450 0.92 27.59 -5.45
CA ASN A 450 1.06 26.38 -6.25
C ASN A 450 2.20 25.47 -5.70
N HIS A 451 2.28 25.34 -4.38
CA HIS A 451 3.23 24.50 -3.68
C HIS A 451 2.50 23.28 -3.11
N HIS A 452 2.65 22.12 -3.77
CA HIS A 452 1.90 20.90 -3.43
C HIS A 452 2.79 19.72 -3.05
N SER A 453 4.12 19.88 -3.02
CA SER A 453 5.03 18.81 -2.58
C SER A 453 5.02 18.66 -1.07
N ASP A 454 5.06 19.78 -0.35
CA ASP A 454 5.23 19.78 1.11
C ASP A 454 3.92 20.11 1.84
N ASP A 455 2.81 20.46 1.15
CA ASP A 455 1.50 20.71 1.81
C ASP A 455 1.01 19.48 2.57
N TYR A 456 1.25 18.30 2.02
CA TYR A 456 0.88 17.04 2.61
C TYR A 456 1.59 16.83 3.94
N VAL A 457 2.86 17.24 4.06
CA VAL A 457 3.73 17.04 5.23
C VAL A 457 3.64 18.18 6.22
N TYR A 458 3.65 19.42 5.74
CA TYR A 458 3.67 20.63 6.56
C TYR A 458 2.37 20.78 7.35
N VAL A 459 1.22 20.59 6.69
CA VAL A 459 -0.11 20.74 7.31
C VAL A 459 -0.61 19.42 7.94
N GLU A 460 0.05 18.29 7.63
CA GLU A 460 -0.35 16.97 8.13
C GLU A 460 -0.54 16.90 9.65
N PRO A 461 0.36 17.45 10.48
CA PRO A 461 0.26 17.32 11.93
C PRO A 461 -1.04 17.92 12.48
N PHE A 462 -1.47 19.08 11.96
CA PHE A 462 -2.74 19.70 12.34
C PHE A 462 -3.94 18.85 11.90
N ALA A 463 -3.97 18.48 10.61
CA ALA A 463 -5.09 17.72 10.05
C ALA A 463 -5.19 16.31 10.67
N ASN A 464 -4.07 15.64 10.95
CA ASN A 464 -4.04 14.36 11.67
C ASN A 464 -4.53 14.52 13.10
N ARG A 465 -4.14 15.59 13.81
CA ARG A 465 -4.64 15.81 15.17
C ARG A 465 -6.14 16.01 15.19
N LEU A 466 -6.69 16.83 14.29
CA LEU A 466 -8.14 17.00 14.19
C LEU A 466 -8.84 15.68 13.85
N ARG A 467 -8.26 14.90 12.93
CA ARG A 467 -8.78 13.58 12.58
C ARG A 467 -8.83 12.61 13.76
N ASP A 468 -7.76 12.57 14.55
CA ASP A 468 -7.70 11.75 15.76
C ASP A 468 -8.75 12.22 16.78
N LEU A 469 -8.89 13.54 16.99
CA LEU A 469 -9.91 14.11 17.88
C LEU A 469 -11.33 13.78 17.43
N VAL A 470 -11.62 13.91 16.13
CA VAL A 470 -12.94 13.57 15.56
C VAL A 470 -13.22 12.07 15.72
N ALA A 471 -12.25 11.22 15.43
CA ALA A 471 -12.41 9.78 15.57
C ALA A 471 -12.63 9.38 17.05
N ASP A 472 -11.84 9.92 17.98
CA ASP A 472 -12.01 9.65 19.41
C ASP A 472 -13.34 10.16 19.94
N HIS A 473 -13.76 11.37 19.55
CA HIS A 473 -15.03 11.94 19.97
C HIS A 473 -16.21 11.13 19.42
N ALA A 474 -16.17 10.72 18.14
CA ALA A 474 -17.20 9.86 17.55
C ALA A 474 -17.28 8.52 18.29
N ARG A 475 -16.14 7.91 18.60
CA ARG A 475 -16.05 6.63 19.32
C ARG A 475 -16.61 6.72 20.73
N GLN A 476 -16.23 7.75 21.50
CA GLN A 476 -16.68 7.96 22.88
C GLN A 476 -18.18 8.25 22.95
N ASN A 477 -18.70 9.02 21.99
CA ASN A 477 -20.10 9.46 21.97
C ASN A 477 -21.01 8.57 21.11
N ARG A 478 -20.51 7.42 20.63
CA ARG A 478 -21.27 6.44 19.82
C ARG A 478 -21.94 7.06 18.58
N ILE A 479 -21.20 7.89 17.85
CA ILE A 479 -21.68 8.55 16.61
C ILE A 479 -21.06 7.84 15.41
N ASN A 480 -21.84 7.60 14.35
CA ASN A 480 -21.34 6.97 13.13
C ASN A 480 -20.18 7.77 12.54
N LEU A 481 -19.17 7.08 12.04
CA LEU A 481 -17.97 7.71 11.51
C LEU A 481 -17.65 7.19 10.11
N LEU A 482 -17.43 8.10 9.17
CA LEU A 482 -16.72 7.83 7.92
C LEU A 482 -15.27 8.26 8.08
N TYR A 483 -14.36 7.29 8.21
CA TYR A 483 -12.93 7.50 8.29
C TYR A 483 -12.32 7.52 6.89
N ASP A 484 -12.07 8.72 6.37
CA ASP A 484 -11.50 8.91 5.04
C ASP A 484 -9.97 8.83 5.07
N GLY A 485 -9.43 8.13 4.07
CA GLY A 485 -8.04 7.74 3.97
C GLY A 485 -7.81 6.72 2.86
N THR A 486 -6.55 6.37 2.65
CA THR A 486 -6.19 5.36 1.64
C THR A 486 -6.35 3.93 2.16
N GLY A 487 -6.40 3.73 3.49
CA GLY A 487 -6.35 2.39 4.10
C GLY A 487 -5.02 1.65 3.86
N ILE A 488 -3.98 2.33 3.37
CA ILE A 488 -2.76 1.73 2.81
C ILE A 488 -1.50 2.43 3.37
N PRO A 489 -0.53 1.70 3.95
CA PRO A 489 -0.61 0.29 4.32
C PRO A 489 -1.67 0.06 5.40
N TYR A 490 -2.32 -1.10 5.42
CA TYR A 490 -3.38 -1.42 6.39
C TYR A 490 -2.84 -1.47 7.83
N GLN A 491 -1.76 -2.22 8.03
CA GLN A 491 -1.09 -2.34 9.33
C GLN A 491 0.10 -1.36 9.45
N PRO A 492 0.43 -0.90 10.67
CA PRO A 492 -0.34 -1.10 11.91
C PRO A 492 -1.49 -0.09 12.08
N ARG A 493 -1.46 1.03 11.35
CA ARG A 493 -2.31 2.20 11.63
C ARG A 493 -3.81 1.92 11.54
N TYR A 494 -4.28 1.43 10.39
CA TYR A 494 -5.72 1.28 10.16
C TYR A 494 -6.29 0.05 10.87
N SER A 495 -5.52 -1.02 11.01
CA SER A 495 -5.90 -2.16 11.86
C SER A 495 -6.14 -1.74 13.30
N THR A 496 -5.28 -0.88 13.88
CA THR A 496 -5.49 -0.35 15.23
C THR A 496 -6.79 0.45 15.35
N VAL A 497 -7.12 1.28 14.35
CA VAL A 497 -8.40 2.01 14.32
C VAL A 497 -9.57 1.03 14.28
N ILE A 498 -9.53 0.01 13.42
CA ILE A 498 -10.57 -1.02 13.36
C ILE A 498 -10.76 -1.71 14.72
N SER A 499 -9.67 -2.17 15.36
CA SER A 499 -9.73 -2.83 16.66
C SER A 499 -10.30 -1.91 17.76
N GLN A 500 -9.90 -0.64 17.79
CA GLN A 500 -10.40 0.33 18.78
C GLN A 500 -11.90 0.58 18.64
N PHE A 501 -12.41 0.69 17.42
CA PHE A 501 -13.83 0.92 17.18
C PHE A 501 -14.66 -0.34 17.40
N GLN A 502 -14.17 -1.50 16.99
CA GLN A 502 -14.81 -2.79 17.29
C GLN A 502 -14.92 -3.01 18.81
N SER A 503 -13.86 -2.71 19.57
CA SER A 503 -13.87 -2.78 21.03
C SER A 503 -14.84 -1.78 21.68
N ALA A 504 -15.14 -0.67 21.01
CA ALA A 504 -16.16 0.30 21.43
C ALA A 504 -17.60 -0.10 21.03
N GLY A 505 -17.78 -1.27 20.41
CA GLY A 505 -19.07 -1.82 20.00
C GLY A 505 -19.57 -1.28 18.65
N PHE A 506 -18.68 -0.77 17.80
CA PHE A 506 -19.05 -0.34 16.45
C PHE A 506 -19.10 -1.53 15.49
N HIS A 507 -20.03 -1.50 14.55
CA HIS A 507 -19.92 -2.32 13.34
C HIS A 507 -18.88 -1.71 12.41
N THR A 508 -17.78 -2.42 12.18
CA THR A 508 -16.64 -1.95 11.40
C THR A 508 -16.72 -2.42 9.95
N GLN A 509 -16.73 -1.49 9.01
CA GLN A 509 -16.79 -1.75 7.58
C GLN A 509 -15.65 -1.05 6.85
N ILE A 510 -14.94 -1.78 6.00
CA ILE A 510 -14.04 -1.20 5.00
C ILE A 510 -14.66 -1.37 3.62
N THR A 511 -14.68 -0.28 2.86
CA THR A 511 -15.01 -0.30 1.44
C THR A 511 -13.78 0.11 0.65
N ALA A 512 -13.23 -0.85 -0.08
CA ALA A 512 -12.13 -0.64 -1.00
C ALA A 512 -12.65 -0.26 -2.38
N VAL A 513 -12.02 0.72 -3.03
CA VAL A 513 -12.28 1.07 -4.44
C VAL A 513 -10.99 0.93 -5.22
N ASP A 514 -11.07 0.20 -6.33
CA ASP A 514 -9.95 -0.05 -7.23
C ASP A 514 -10.17 0.57 -8.61
N ALA A 515 -9.12 1.15 -9.18
CA ALA A 515 -9.09 1.69 -10.53
C ALA A 515 -7.74 1.43 -11.19
N PHE A 516 -7.70 1.12 -12.49
CA PHE A 516 -6.45 0.80 -13.19
C PHE A 516 -5.44 1.96 -13.14
N LEU A 517 -4.19 1.65 -12.79
CA LEU A 517 -3.10 2.64 -12.81
C LEU A 517 -2.86 3.16 -14.23
N VAL A 518 -2.69 2.20 -15.14
CA VAL A 518 -2.59 2.34 -16.60
C VAL A 518 -3.50 1.29 -17.20
N LYS A 519 -4.13 1.60 -18.34
CA LYS A 519 -4.95 0.62 -19.06
C LYS A 519 -4.05 -0.42 -19.71
N PRO A 520 -4.37 -1.71 -19.60
CA PRO A 520 -3.71 -2.74 -20.40
C PRO A 520 -3.98 -2.47 -21.89
N ALA A 521 -2.94 -2.55 -22.72
CA ALA A 521 -3.11 -2.45 -24.17
C ALA A 521 -4.06 -3.53 -24.69
N GLY A 522 -5.00 -3.14 -25.54
CA GLY A 522 -6.02 -4.02 -26.14
C GLY A 522 -7.29 -4.20 -25.28
N ARG A 523 -7.46 -3.43 -24.20
CA ARG A 523 -8.65 -3.42 -23.33
C ARG A 523 -9.30 -2.04 -23.21
N GLU A 524 -8.97 -1.11 -24.11
CA GLU A 524 -9.43 0.28 -24.07
C GLU A 524 -10.94 0.40 -24.22
N GLU A 525 -11.57 -0.47 -25.02
CA GLU A 525 -13.04 -0.51 -25.19
C GLU A 525 -13.77 -1.05 -23.95
N GLU A 526 -13.14 -1.96 -23.19
CA GLU A 526 -13.69 -2.50 -21.93
C GLU A 526 -13.59 -1.48 -20.80
N LEU A 527 -12.58 -0.62 -20.84
CA LEU A 527 -12.23 0.32 -19.77
C LEU A 527 -12.45 1.74 -20.27
N SER A 528 -13.67 2.28 -20.14
CA SER A 528 -13.98 3.63 -20.64
C SER A 528 -13.25 4.72 -19.84
N ARG A 529 -13.10 4.57 -18.52
CA ARG A 529 -12.44 5.56 -17.65
C ARG A 529 -10.94 5.67 -17.93
N ALA A 530 -10.40 6.89 -18.00
CA ALA A 530 -8.96 7.11 -18.04
C ALA A 530 -8.23 6.41 -16.88
N GLY A 531 -7.02 5.90 -17.12
CA GLY A 531 -6.17 5.37 -16.05
C GLY A 531 -5.97 6.41 -14.93
N VAL A 532 -5.66 5.94 -13.72
CA VAL A 532 -5.47 6.81 -12.55
C VAL A 532 -4.50 7.94 -12.85
N ILE A 533 -3.40 7.69 -13.58
CA ILE A 533 -2.42 8.73 -13.90
C ILE A 533 -3.07 9.84 -14.72
N GLY A 534 -3.81 9.49 -15.78
CA GLY A 534 -4.57 10.45 -16.57
C GLY A 534 -5.62 11.19 -15.75
N SER A 535 -6.32 10.48 -14.86
CA SER A 535 -7.31 11.09 -13.95
C SER A 535 -6.66 12.08 -12.98
N VAL A 536 -5.50 11.76 -12.44
CA VAL A 536 -4.74 12.62 -11.52
C VAL A 536 -4.15 13.84 -12.26
N LYS A 537 -3.66 13.65 -13.49
CA LYS A 537 -3.24 14.75 -14.38
C LYS A 537 -4.38 15.69 -14.71
N SER A 538 -5.53 15.16 -15.15
CA SER A 538 -6.72 15.96 -15.47
C SER A 538 -7.25 16.72 -14.25
N ARG A 539 -7.24 16.07 -13.07
CA ARG A 539 -7.59 16.75 -11.81
C ARG A 539 -6.60 17.85 -11.49
N TYR A 540 -5.30 17.59 -11.67
CA TYR A 540 -4.28 18.60 -11.46
C TYR A 540 -4.46 19.80 -12.41
N GLU A 541 -4.72 19.58 -13.69
CA GLU A 541 -5.00 20.64 -14.65
C GLU A 541 -6.24 21.45 -14.28
N ALA A 542 -7.29 20.79 -13.79
CA ALA A 542 -8.54 21.45 -13.42
C ALA A 542 -8.49 22.19 -12.06
N THR A 543 -7.76 21.65 -11.08
CA THR A 543 -7.83 22.14 -9.69
C THR A 543 -6.49 22.62 -9.14
N GLY A 544 -5.42 22.57 -9.93
CA GLY A 544 -4.05 22.78 -9.48
C GLY A 544 -3.53 21.73 -8.49
N ARG A 545 -4.29 20.66 -8.19
CA ARG A 545 -3.99 19.77 -7.05
C ARG A 545 -3.97 18.29 -7.40
N ALA A 546 -2.93 17.61 -6.96
CA ALA A 546 -2.83 16.16 -6.97
C ALA A 546 -1.94 15.68 -5.79
N LEU A 547 -1.69 14.36 -5.66
CA LEU A 547 -0.62 13.84 -4.78
C LEU A 547 0.64 13.52 -5.60
N PRO A 548 1.86 13.68 -5.02
CA PRO A 548 3.09 13.36 -5.71
C PRO A 548 3.04 11.99 -6.39
N TRP A 549 3.56 11.90 -7.62
CA TRP A 549 3.44 10.70 -8.45
C TRP A 549 3.89 9.42 -7.72
N VAL A 550 5.03 9.47 -7.02
CA VAL A 550 5.55 8.35 -6.23
C VAL A 550 4.56 7.85 -5.18
N VAL A 551 3.85 8.77 -4.50
CA VAL A 551 2.83 8.42 -3.50
C VAL A 551 1.62 7.82 -4.20
N THR A 552 1.16 8.41 -5.30
CA THR A 552 0.02 7.91 -6.08
C THR A 552 0.28 6.47 -6.55
N ILE A 553 1.45 6.20 -7.15
CA ILE A 553 1.84 4.87 -7.63
C ILE A 553 1.95 3.87 -6.48
N ASP A 554 2.66 4.22 -5.39
CA ASP A 554 2.85 3.33 -4.25
C ASP A 554 1.52 2.87 -3.63
N LYS A 555 0.57 3.79 -3.43
CA LYS A 555 -0.73 3.45 -2.84
C LYS A 555 -1.50 2.46 -3.70
N HIS A 556 -1.53 2.63 -5.02
CA HIS A 556 -2.23 1.68 -5.89
C HIS A 556 -1.57 0.29 -5.93
N ILE A 557 -0.24 0.22 -6.03
CA ILE A 557 0.51 -1.05 -6.08
C ILE A 557 0.38 -1.83 -4.75
N ARG A 558 0.28 -1.12 -3.61
CA ARG A 558 0.12 -1.74 -2.28
C ARG A 558 -1.33 -2.07 -1.92
N SER A 559 -2.32 -1.52 -2.62
CA SER A 559 -3.75 -1.71 -2.33
C SER A 559 -4.17 -3.19 -2.22
N PRO A 560 -3.73 -4.11 -3.10
CA PRO A 560 -4.11 -5.51 -2.99
C PRO A 560 -3.64 -6.17 -1.70
N GLN A 561 -2.41 -5.87 -1.27
CA GLN A 561 -1.88 -6.43 -0.03
C GLN A 561 -2.62 -5.88 1.19
N ALA A 562 -2.93 -4.58 1.21
CA ALA A 562 -3.70 -3.97 2.28
C ALA A 562 -5.09 -4.60 2.39
N PHE A 563 -5.75 -4.86 1.26
CA PHE A 563 -7.05 -5.53 1.19
C PHE A 563 -7.00 -6.97 1.74
N LEU A 564 -6.02 -7.77 1.33
CA LEU A 564 -5.88 -9.16 1.80
C LEU A 564 -5.49 -9.26 3.28
N LEU A 565 -4.79 -8.26 3.83
CA LEU A 565 -4.54 -8.17 5.27
C LEU A 565 -5.80 -7.77 6.04
N ALA A 566 -6.57 -6.79 5.55
CA ALA A 566 -7.85 -6.41 6.14
C ALA A 566 -8.85 -7.57 6.12
N LEU A 567 -8.83 -8.39 5.06
CA LEU A 567 -9.64 -9.60 4.98
C LEU A 567 -9.32 -10.62 6.09
N GLN A 568 -8.11 -10.62 6.64
CA GLN A 568 -7.75 -11.54 7.73
C GLN A 568 -8.00 -10.95 9.12
N ASP A 569 -8.43 -9.69 9.20
CA ASP A 569 -8.65 -9.00 10.47
C ASP A 569 -9.96 -9.46 11.12
N THR A 570 -9.89 -10.02 12.32
CA THR A 570 -11.06 -10.49 13.08
C THR A 570 -11.88 -9.34 13.68
N ALA A 571 -11.29 -8.16 13.86
CA ALA A 571 -11.99 -6.98 14.34
C ALA A 571 -12.77 -6.25 13.24
N LEU A 572 -12.58 -6.62 11.96
CA LEU A 572 -13.31 -6.06 10.83
C LEU A 572 -14.62 -6.83 10.58
N ALA A 573 -15.80 -6.24 10.76
CA ALA A 573 -17.05 -6.95 10.51
C ALA A 573 -17.28 -7.16 9.00
N LYS A 574 -17.08 -6.12 8.18
CA LYS A 574 -17.38 -6.17 6.74
C LYS A 574 -16.25 -5.59 5.88
N LEU A 575 -15.91 -6.28 4.79
CA LEU A 575 -15.00 -5.81 3.74
C LEU A 575 -15.70 -5.91 2.39
N SER A 576 -15.55 -4.89 1.54
CA SER A 576 -16.02 -4.90 0.16
C SER A 576 -15.01 -4.29 -0.79
N LEU A 577 -15.02 -4.74 -2.04
CA LEU A 577 -14.18 -4.23 -3.13
C LEU A 577 -15.08 -3.81 -4.28
N PHE A 578 -15.01 -2.54 -4.64
CA PHE A 578 -15.64 -1.97 -5.82
C PHE A 578 -14.60 -1.69 -6.90
N ALA A 579 -15.00 -1.83 -8.15
CA ALA A 579 -14.23 -1.36 -9.29
C ALA A 579 -14.81 -0.05 -9.81
N ASN A 580 -13.92 0.85 -10.22
CA ASN A 580 -14.25 2.10 -10.88
C ASN A 580 -13.57 2.16 -12.26
N ASP A 581 -14.10 1.34 -13.16
CA ASP A 581 -13.57 1.15 -14.51
C ASP A 581 -14.45 1.82 -15.59
N GLY A 582 -15.69 2.18 -15.24
CA GLY A 582 -16.71 2.69 -16.15
C GLY A 582 -16.94 4.21 -16.04
N GLU A 583 -18.15 4.63 -16.38
CA GLU A 583 -18.57 6.03 -16.24
C GLU A 583 -18.56 6.51 -14.78
N ARG A 584 -18.57 7.83 -14.60
CA ARG A 584 -18.62 8.45 -13.28
C ARG A 584 -19.82 7.89 -12.50
N ASP A 585 -19.58 7.51 -11.24
CA ASP A 585 -20.57 6.97 -10.30
C ASP A 585 -21.16 5.58 -10.69
N GLN A 586 -20.62 4.91 -11.71
CA GLN A 586 -20.97 3.52 -12.07
C GLN A 586 -20.03 2.50 -11.42
N HIS A 587 -19.79 2.64 -10.12
CA HIS A 587 -19.05 1.65 -9.35
C HIS A 587 -19.82 0.32 -9.33
N TYR A 588 -19.11 -0.80 -9.50
CA TYR A 588 -19.70 -2.13 -9.37
C TYR A 588 -18.95 -2.99 -8.36
N LEU A 589 -19.69 -3.86 -7.68
CA LEU A 589 -19.15 -4.72 -6.63
C LEU A 589 -18.38 -5.90 -7.25
N VAL A 590 -17.08 -5.96 -6.96
CA VAL A 590 -16.18 -7.05 -7.39
C VAL A 590 -16.22 -8.19 -6.38
N ALA A 591 -16.20 -7.87 -5.08
CA ALA A 591 -16.21 -8.86 -4.02
C ALA A 591 -16.70 -8.26 -2.69
N GLU A 592 -17.25 -9.10 -1.81
CA GLU A 592 -17.57 -8.72 -0.43
C GLU A 592 -17.39 -9.89 0.54
N SER A 593 -17.09 -9.59 1.81
CA SER A 593 -16.86 -10.60 2.84
C SER A 593 -18.13 -10.95 3.61
N PHE A 594 -18.24 -12.21 4.04
CA PHE A 594 -19.25 -12.70 4.97
C PHE A 594 -18.60 -13.53 6.06
N LEU A 595 -19.22 -13.56 7.24
CA LEU A 595 -18.95 -14.55 8.27
C LEU A 595 -19.91 -15.72 8.03
N MET A 596 -19.34 -16.91 7.84
CA MET A 596 -20.06 -18.11 7.40
C MET A 596 -19.60 -19.31 8.23
N TYR A 597 -20.51 -20.24 8.48
CA TYR A 597 -20.20 -21.51 9.14
C TYR A 597 -19.61 -22.52 8.16
N ASP A 598 -19.20 -23.69 8.65
CA ASP A 598 -18.66 -24.75 7.79
C ASP A 598 -19.72 -25.27 6.82
N GLU A 599 -21.00 -25.35 7.23
CA GLU A 599 -22.12 -25.77 6.39
C GLU A 599 -22.36 -24.82 5.21
N ASP A 600 -22.19 -23.51 5.43
CA ASP A 600 -22.28 -22.51 4.36
C ASP A 600 -21.16 -22.71 3.32
N ILE A 601 -19.96 -23.08 3.76
CA ILE A 601 -18.83 -23.37 2.85
C ILE A 601 -19.11 -24.63 2.05
N GLU A 602 -19.59 -25.69 2.69
CA GLU A 602 -19.99 -26.92 1.99
C GLU A 602 -21.05 -26.61 0.94
N HIS A 603 -22.05 -25.77 1.28
CA HIS A 603 -23.04 -25.33 0.32
C HIS A 603 -22.43 -24.55 -0.85
N LEU A 604 -21.47 -23.64 -0.61
CA LEU A 604 -20.76 -22.96 -1.69
C LEU A 604 -20.00 -23.93 -2.62
N HIS A 605 -19.42 -24.99 -2.06
CA HIS A 605 -18.73 -26.04 -2.82
C HIS A 605 -19.73 -26.79 -3.71
N GLU A 606 -20.89 -27.17 -3.15
CA GLU A 606 -21.98 -27.80 -3.89
C GLU A 606 -22.48 -26.93 -5.04
N GLN A 607 -22.74 -25.64 -4.79
CA GLN A 607 -23.19 -24.71 -5.83
C GLN A 607 -22.15 -24.56 -6.96
N GLN A 608 -20.86 -24.54 -6.62
CA GLN A 608 -19.80 -24.44 -7.62
C GLN A 608 -19.69 -25.72 -8.48
N ILE A 609 -19.84 -26.89 -7.87
CA ILE A 609 -19.87 -28.18 -8.60
C ILE A 609 -21.13 -28.27 -9.48
N ALA A 610 -22.28 -27.84 -8.96
CA ALA A 610 -23.57 -27.86 -9.63
C ALA A 610 -23.73 -26.78 -10.71
N ARG A 611 -22.76 -25.87 -10.86
CA ARG A 611 -22.78 -24.75 -11.83
C ARG A 611 -23.91 -23.76 -11.58
N THR A 612 -24.18 -23.50 -10.31
CA THR A 612 -25.23 -22.59 -9.82
C THR A 612 -24.70 -21.56 -8.83
N LEU A 613 -23.39 -21.32 -8.82
CA LEU A 613 -22.75 -20.38 -7.89
C LEU A 613 -23.14 -18.92 -8.16
N ALA A 614 -23.27 -18.51 -9.43
CA ALA A 614 -23.67 -17.14 -9.78
C ALA A 614 -25.14 -16.85 -9.43
N PRO A 615 -26.13 -17.72 -9.71
CA PRO A 615 -27.48 -17.60 -9.16
C PRO A 615 -27.52 -17.56 -7.63
N HIS A 616 -26.72 -18.40 -6.97
CA HIS A 616 -26.60 -18.39 -5.52
C HIS A 616 -26.05 -17.05 -5.00
N PHE A 617 -25.02 -16.50 -5.63
CA PHE A 617 -24.48 -15.18 -5.32
C PHE A 617 -25.50 -14.05 -5.51
N LYS A 618 -26.30 -14.07 -6.58
CA LYS A 618 -27.43 -13.12 -6.73
C LYS A 618 -28.42 -13.23 -5.57
N THR A 619 -28.65 -14.44 -5.08
CA THR A 619 -29.50 -14.69 -3.90
C THR A 619 -28.87 -14.12 -2.64
N ILE A 620 -27.57 -14.34 -2.39
CA ILE A 620 -26.83 -13.72 -1.29
C ILE A 620 -26.93 -12.19 -1.36
N MET A 621 -26.66 -11.59 -2.53
CA MET A 621 -26.71 -10.14 -2.75
C MET A 621 -28.10 -9.55 -2.44
N SER A 622 -29.16 -10.33 -2.64
CA SER A 622 -30.54 -9.87 -2.46
C SER A 622 -31.12 -10.15 -1.08
N ARG A 623 -30.71 -11.28 -0.46
CA ARG A 623 -31.36 -11.80 0.75
C ARG A 623 -30.49 -11.68 1.99
N HIS A 624 -29.18 -11.81 1.88
CA HIS A 624 -28.29 -11.77 3.05
C HIS A 624 -28.33 -10.38 3.71
N HIS A 625 -28.53 -10.33 5.03
CA HIS A 625 -28.68 -9.07 5.77
C HIS A 625 -27.42 -8.20 5.72
N ASP A 626 -26.24 -8.82 5.69
CA ASP A 626 -24.96 -8.11 5.55
C ASP A 626 -24.53 -7.82 4.10
N SER A 627 -25.37 -8.04 3.07
CA SER A 627 -24.97 -7.67 1.71
C SER A 627 -24.90 -6.15 1.53
N VAL A 628 -23.79 -5.66 0.98
CA VAL A 628 -23.60 -4.22 0.74
C VAL A 628 -24.66 -3.66 -0.20
N LEU A 629 -24.96 -4.33 -1.31
CA LEU A 629 -25.93 -3.80 -2.28
C LEU A 629 -27.36 -3.80 -1.74
N LYS A 630 -27.75 -4.83 -0.97
CA LYS A 630 -29.04 -4.85 -0.26
C LYS A 630 -29.18 -3.66 0.68
N ASN A 631 -28.13 -3.38 1.45
CA ASN A 631 -28.11 -2.28 2.42
C ASN A 631 -28.04 -0.91 1.75
N MET A 632 -27.45 -0.82 0.55
CA MET A 632 -27.50 0.39 -0.27
C MET A 632 -28.89 0.65 -0.86
N ALA A 633 -29.61 -0.42 -1.25
CA ALA A 633 -30.93 -0.30 -1.87
C ALA A 633 -32.07 0.07 -0.91
N GLN A 634 -31.83 0.11 0.42
CA GLN A 634 -32.82 0.52 1.44
C GLN A 634 -34.20 -0.17 1.29
N HIS A 635 -34.23 -1.45 0.93
CA HIS A 635 -35.45 -2.24 0.66
C HIS A 635 -36.21 -1.91 -0.64
N TYR A 636 -35.62 -1.14 -1.56
CA TYR A 636 -36.19 -0.88 -2.87
C TYR A 636 -35.65 -1.86 -3.93
N ASP A 637 -36.48 -2.84 -4.32
CA ASP A 637 -36.09 -3.92 -5.25
C ASP A 637 -35.60 -3.41 -6.62
N GLY A 638 -36.17 -2.30 -7.12
CA GLY A 638 -35.75 -1.69 -8.38
C GLY A 638 -34.29 -1.18 -8.34
N ALA A 639 -33.89 -0.53 -7.25
CA ALA A 639 -32.50 -0.07 -7.07
C ALA A 639 -31.57 -1.25 -6.85
N LEU A 640 -31.98 -2.27 -6.08
CA LEU A 640 -31.18 -3.47 -5.86
C LEU A 640 -30.88 -4.17 -7.20
N LYS A 641 -31.90 -4.36 -8.04
CA LYS A 641 -31.75 -4.96 -9.37
C LYS A 641 -30.77 -4.14 -10.22
N ALA A 642 -30.93 -2.82 -10.27
CA ALA A 642 -30.02 -1.94 -11.01
C ALA A 642 -28.58 -2.03 -10.50
N LEU A 643 -28.36 -2.07 -9.18
CA LEU A 643 -27.03 -2.22 -8.57
C LEU A 643 -26.38 -3.56 -8.91
N ILE A 644 -27.14 -4.66 -8.94
CA ILE A 644 -26.64 -5.99 -9.34
C ILE A 644 -26.29 -6.01 -10.83
N GLU A 645 -27.12 -5.40 -11.67
CA GLU A 645 -26.94 -5.33 -13.13
C GLU A 645 -25.73 -4.48 -13.57
N ARG A 646 -25.21 -3.61 -12.69
CA ARG A 646 -23.94 -2.88 -12.95
C ARG A 646 -22.73 -3.80 -13.07
N ASN A 647 -22.77 -5.02 -12.54
CA ASN A 647 -21.63 -5.95 -12.68
C ASN A 647 -21.61 -6.54 -14.11
N PRO A 648 -20.60 -6.20 -14.94
CA PRO A 648 -20.64 -6.44 -16.39
C PRO A 648 -20.54 -7.92 -16.80
N ALA A 649 -20.20 -8.82 -15.88
CA ALA A 649 -19.96 -10.23 -16.21
C ALA A 649 -20.24 -11.18 -15.05
N LEU A 650 -21.36 -10.98 -14.33
CA LEU A 650 -21.80 -11.87 -13.25
C LEU A 650 -22.35 -13.20 -13.81
N SER A 651 -21.45 -14.16 -14.03
CA SER A 651 -21.72 -15.46 -14.67
C SER A 651 -20.89 -16.57 -14.03
N GLU A 652 -21.27 -17.84 -14.23
CA GLU A 652 -20.58 -19.02 -13.66
C GLU A 652 -19.08 -19.04 -13.97
N ASP A 653 -18.65 -18.56 -15.15
CA ASP A 653 -17.24 -18.57 -15.54
C ASP A 653 -16.40 -17.47 -14.88
N ASN A 654 -17.03 -16.57 -14.13
CA ASN A 654 -16.41 -15.37 -13.58
C ASN A 654 -16.77 -15.11 -12.11
N VAL A 655 -17.30 -16.10 -11.40
CA VAL A 655 -17.54 -16.06 -9.96
C VAL A 655 -16.64 -17.04 -9.21
N GLY A 656 -16.40 -16.78 -7.93
CA GLY A 656 -15.61 -17.64 -7.06
C GLY A 656 -15.63 -17.15 -5.62
N TYR A 657 -14.86 -17.78 -4.75
CA TYR A 657 -14.76 -17.35 -3.35
C TYR A 657 -13.38 -17.67 -2.78
N LEU A 658 -12.98 -16.96 -1.72
CA LEU A 658 -11.83 -17.29 -0.88
C LEU A 658 -12.30 -17.53 0.56
N VAL A 659 -11.65 -18.45 1.26
CA VAL A 659 -12.04 -18.83 2.64
C VAL A 659 -10.84 -18.65 3.58
N TYR A 660 -11.09 -17.91 4.65
CA TYR A 660 -10.15 -17.64 5.73
C TYR A 660 -10.74 -18.14 7.04
N ARG A 661 -10.28 -19.31 7.51
CA ARG A 661 -10.74 -19.89 8.77
C ARG A 661 -10.55 -18.94 9.96
N GLY A 662 -11.60 -18.74 10.74
CA GLY A 662 -11.58 -18.08 12.04
C GLY A 662 -11.84 -19.07 13.19
N SER A 663 -11.93 -18.57 14.41
CA SER A 663 -12.16 -19.40 15.61
C SER A 663 -13.61 -19.88 15.75
N GLU A 664 -14.58 -19.01 15.45
CA GLU A 664 -16.02 -19.30 15.57
C GLU A 664 -16.72 -19.31 14.21
N HIS A 665 -16.32 -18.40 13.31
CA HIS A 665 -16.83 -18.32 11.96
C HIS A 665 -15.67 -18.28 10.97
N ASN A 666 -15.90 -18.77 9.76
CA ASN A 666 -15.01 -18.58 8.64
C ASN A 666 -15.31 -17.24 7.97
N ARG A 667 -14.27 -16.49 7.60
CA ARG A 667 -14.46 -15.35 6.71
C ARG A 667 -14.39 -15.80 5.26
N VAL A 668 -15.48 -15.61 4.54
CA VAL A 668 -15.59 -15.93 3.12
C VAL A 668 -15.63 -14.63 2.32
N LEU A 669 -14.72 -14.48 1.36
CA LEU A 669 -14.80 -13.42 0.35
C LEU A 669 -15.55 -13.99 -0.86
N ALA A 670 -16.80 -13.59 -1.05
CA ALA A 670 -17.54 -13.88 -2.27
C ALA A 670 -17.03 -12.95 -3.39
N ILE A 671 -16.63 -13.53 -4.52
CA ILE A 671 -16.06 -12.81 -5.66
C ILE A 671 -17.05 -12.88 -6.82
N TYR A 672 -17.65 -11.74 -7.14
CA TYR A 672 -18.64 -11.56 -8.20
C TYR A 672 -18.02 -11.28 -9.57
N ASN A 673 -16.72 -11.00 -9.61
CA ASN A 673 -15.96 -10.80 -10.84
C ASN A 673 -14.49 -11.25 -10.66
N VAL A 674 -14.22 -12.53 -10.92
CA VAL A 674 -12.90 -13.15 -10.73
C VAL A 674 -11.86 -12.54 -11.65
N ARG A 675 -12.19 -12.25 -12.91
CA ARG A 675 -11.29 -11.57 -13.85
C ARG A 675 -10.81 -10.23 -13.27
N ARG A 676 -11.72 -9.42 -12.72
CA ARG A 676 -11.36 -8.13 -12.14
C ARG A 676 -10.57 -8.27 -10.83
N MET A 677 -10.85 -9.30 -10.03
CA MET A 677 -10.05 -9.64 -8.85
C MET A 677 -8.62 -10.04 -9.23
N VAL A 678 -8.42 -10.79 -10.32
CA VAL A 678 -7.08 -11.07 -10.87
C VAL A 678 -6.38 -9.76 -11.24
N ASP A 679 -7.05 -8.88 -11.97
CA ASP A 679 -6.50 -7.59 -12.40
C ASP A 679 -6.07 -6.72 -11.21
N PHE A 680 -6.85 -6.74 -10.13
CA PHE A 680 -6.53 -6.06 -8.87
C PHE A 680 -5.26 -6.63 -8.23
N VAL A 681 -5.20 -7.94 -8.00
CA VAL A 681 -4.04 -8.60 -7.36
C VAL A 681 -2.77 -8.43 -8.20
N GLN A 682 -2.88 -8.48 -9.53
CA GLN A 682 -1.75 -8.35 -10.45
C GLN A 682 -1.06 -6.97 -10.40
N LYS A 683 -1.73 -5.91 -9.91
CA LYS A 683 -1.06 -4.60 -9.70
C LYS A 683 0.17 -4.69 -8.80
N ARG A 684 0.21 -5.67 -7.90
CA ARG A 684 1.36 -5.87 -7.01
C ARG A 684 2.64 -6.22 -7.77
N GLN A 685 2.52 -6.66 -9.01
CA GLN A 685 3.62 -7.03 -9.89
C GLN A 685 4.23 -5.82 -10.63
N LEU A 686 3.63 -4.63 -10.50
CA LEU A 686 4.18 -3.40 -11.06
C LEU A 686 5.37 -2.89 -10.25
N ASN A 687 6.22 -2.12 -10.90
CA ASN A 687 7.37 -1.47 -10.30
C ASN A 687 7.00 -0.13 -9.63
N PRO A 688 7.08 -0.02 -8.30
CA PRO A 688 6.77 1.24 -7.61
C PRO A 688 7.82 2.33 -7.84
N ASN A 689 9.00 2.00 -8.35
CA ASN A 689 10.11 2.94 -8.53
C ASN A 689 10.17 3.54 -9.94
N ALA A 690 9.19 3.24 -10.79
CA ALA A 690 9.09 3.78 -12.14
C ALA A 690 8.77 5.27 -12.11
N SER A 691 9.56 6.07 -12.82
CA SER A 691 9.36 7.52 -13.03
C SER A 691 8.40 7.86 -14.17
N GLY A 692 7.89 6.86 -14.89
CA GLY A 692 6.95 6.99 -16.01
C GLY A 692 6.24 5.66 -16.28
N GLU A 693 5.19 5.70 -17.10
CA GLU A 693 4.29 4.56 -17.35
C GLU A 693 5.02 3.35 -17.95
N ASP A 694 5.93 3.57 -18.90
CA ASP A 694 6.75 2.50 -19.53
C ASP A 694 7.56 1.69 -18.51
N GLY A 695 8.02 2.34 -17.44
CA GLY A 695 8.82 1.71 -16.40
C GLY A 695 8.00 0.86 -15.42
N LEU A 696 6.67 1.01 -15.37
CA LEU A 696 5.81 0.29 -14.42
C LEU A 696 5.86 -1.22 -14.65
N LEU A 697 6.05 -1.66 -15.89
CA LEU A 697 6.12 -3.07 -16.23
C LEU A 697 7.50 -3.71 -15.98
N HIS A 698 8.54 -2.91 -15.72
CA HIS A 698 9.87 -3.44 -15.44
C HIS A 698 9.87 -4.28 -14.16
N LYS A 699 10.24 -5.56 -14.22
CA LYS A 699 10.19 -6.45 -13.05
C LYS A 699 11.15 -5.98 -11.95
N PRO A 700 10.64 -5.60 -10.76
CA PRO A 700 11.51 -5.37 -9.61
C PRO A 700 12.22 -6.67 -9.22
N TRP A 701 13.33 -6.56 -8.48
CA TRP A 701 14.07 -7.70 -7.95
C TRP A 701 13.20 -8.72 -7.21
N ALA A 702 12.19 -8.26 -6.46
CA ALA A 702 11.26 -9.13 -5.75
C ALA A 702 10.45 -10.08 -6.66
N LEU A 703 10.39 -9.81 -7.97
CA LEU A 703 9.80 -10.65 -9.00
C LEU A 703 10.85 -11.42 -9.82
N GLY A 704 12.10 -11.46 -9.36
CA GLY A 704 13.21 -12.15 -10.03
C GLY A 704 12.99 -13.65 -10.26
N PHE A 705 12.04 -14.24 -9.55
CA PHE A 705 11.61 -15.63 -9.71
C PHE A 705 10.46 -15.81 -10.72
N HIS A 706 9.73 -14.75 -11.07
CA HIS A 706 8.52 -14.87 -11.88
C HIS A 706 8.87 -14.95 -13.37
N VAL A 707 8.73 -16.15 -13.93
CA VAL A 707 8.87 -16.38 -15.37
C VAL A 707 7.49 -16.33 -16.02
N ASP A 708 7.31 -15.53 -17.08
CA ASP A 708 6.13 -15.55 -17.96
C ASP A 708 6.60 -15.98 -19.35
N PRO A 709 6.23 -17.18 -19.85
CA PRO A 709 6.67 -17.65 -21.17
C PRO A 709 6.05 -16.85 -22.31
N GLN A 710 5.01 -16.06 -22.05
CA GLN A 710 4.36 -15.22 -23.05
C GLN A 710 4.93 -13.81 -23.11
N ALA A 711 5.80 -13.42 -22.15
CA ALA A 711 6.42 -12.11 -22.17
C ALA A 711 7.52 -12.06 -23.25
N LYS A 712 7.55 -11.00 -24.06
CA LYS A 712 8.61 -10.80 -25.07
C LYS A 712 10.00 -10.67 -24.43
N GLN A 713 10.07 -10.09 -23.24
CA GLN A 713 11.30 -9.86 -22.49
C GLN A 713 11.12 -10.35 -21.05
N ALA A 714 12.07 -11.13 -20.53
CA ALA A 714 11.91 -11.74 -19.20
C ALA A 714 11.94 -10.72 -18.05
N TRP A 715 12.59 -9.57 -18.23
CA TRP A 715 12.61 -8.46 -17.27
C TRP A 715 11.39 -7.53 -17.37
N ILE A 716 10.43 -7.81 -18.25
CA ILE A 716 9.16 -7.07 -18.36
C ILE A 716 8.01 -7.97 -17.91
N THR A 717 7.13 -7.44 -17.05
CA THR A 717 5.92 -8.13 -16.61
C THR A 717 4.78 -7.82 -17.56
N ARG A 718 3.91 -8.80 -17.80
CA ARG A 718 2.71 -8.65 -18.60
C ARG A 718 1.50 -8.74 -17.69
N LEU A 719 0.66 -7.71 -17.65
CA LEU A 719 -0.48 -7.64 -16.73
C LEU A 719 -1.82 -7.76 -17.44
N GLN A 720 -2.83 -8.24 -16.73
CA GLN A 720 -4.23 -7.91 -17.02
C GLN A 720 -4.71 -8.33 -18.42
N GLY A 721 -4.10 -9.37 -18.99
CA GLY A 721 -4.49 -9.90 -20.29
C GLY A 721 -4.07 -9.01 -21.47
N THR A 722 -3.01 -8.20 -21.34
CA THR A 722 -2.39 -7.56 -22.50
C THR A 722 -2.14 -8.60 -23.59
N VAL A 723 -2.61 -8.27 -24.79
CA VAL A 723 -2.27 -8.97 -26.03
C VAL A 723 -1.00 -8.28 -26.53
N GLU A 724 0.17 -8.84 -26.21
CA GLU A 724 1.46 -8.35 -26.71
C GLU A 724 1.78 -8.88 -28.10
#